data_AF-A0A3M7C912-F1
#
_entry.id   AF-A0A3M7C912-F1
#
_cell.length_a   1.000
_cell.length_b   1.000
_cell.length_c   1.000
_cell.angle_alpha   90.00
_cell.angle_beta   90.00
_cell.angle_gamma   90.00
#
_symmetry.space_group_name_H-M   'P 1'
#
loop_
_entity.id
_entity.type
_entity.pdbx_description
1 polymer ?
#
loop_
_entity_poly.entity_id
_entity_poly.type
_entity_poly.pdbx_seq_one_letter_code
_entity_poly.pdbx_strand_id
1 'polypeptide(L)'
;MASNGYKIPGTRSRPTSTASSLMDDVPGAFPDQPDSKDDGQDDENQASNYVSLSQAIYARRAEYVRPKSIRIKVGTWNTASYKGTIKDIGSWFVGGKGVAESVAGLNIDSHQQTKSSSADRASGGEETEHVAAQEARYKRKASTVPQGERSSFPGGEEVGLYVLSLQEVVDVNSFTEALRPYTDPSVANNWKQAIGEALPDGYSMVAEQQLIGMLLLVYASPDVKNDVKSVSTTSVGTGIAGYMGNKGAVTARIVLGDTTRLVFINSHLSAGSDKAALERRNWDAAQITSRTRFEPIQDSMDLNQSEGEQIGDEDFAFWCGDLNYRLEGIPGDDVRRLLMLHTRNEYDISQRSARKIESELKDSPDVVKKRVETLQSNHTSPSNSTPPSPNTHSSSRSRASTDTTRSFDAPASTHVDDVPASEDPTSLQTTLSSLLPHDELHQQMGRRKAFHDGWCEGPISFLPTYKYDAGTVGVFDSSEKKRAPSWCDRILYRTRRDRLAYQAKIVEEEAAKKKDEEMRANGTDQAGNDEEILYDYDPEADGGSGPAADSGDYDEYDENEDGDEVGEDGVVVTKKGFEDELKLEYYAAHQRVLSSDHKPLDAVFTLTYAAVVPDLKAKVHSEVAKELDKTENETRPNVTVVVDRHRHEDEEKRQRSDADPASFEGVWLGDVRWGQAKHRSLTIANTGRVPARWTFIERPVAIHGVQAAGVAPKWIHLSINGSLVQFSSKTAGGIRLDPGETAHVELELRILDVAVAHELNEGLLELDDILVLRVEGGRDHFIPIRGHWLDTSLGHSIDKLTRIPEGGIRRLQRQRPDSSKGKGGGAASSSSSAKDSTSPSSSSYGGSLPSSPTAPGRKRGNEEPVRFSAPRELFRLTEVNEGLTARVVAEWDMTHTSAPVSIDAVDTADAIDAMPPWAEHPAWPFQEECWTERTTTSWQDAMSEALNALDTDEPLESSLPPDMPRIQKLYVLAALLIMFLRNMPDGIITAQLWQQIDTYLSAYEKAESKTKTPAPLEEKKGGIQEILAQEPSHNISFILITSMVQRITAEIAEASYNERASLESRTSRVSSPPTSPRKGASAFKRVATFGRVPAAPVAEQTESAMARCFAEVVIRAPVAAGGGGGGEKAKGILDRRRKDCIEIFLRREGG
;
A
#
# COMPACT_ATOMS: atom_id res chain seq x y z
N MET A 1 -62.32 -12.17 -9.74
CA MET A 1 -62.74 -11.39 -8.55
C MET A 1 -61.63 -11.48 -7.51
N ALA A 2 -61.30 -10.35 -6.91
CA ALA A 2 -60.03 -10.03 -6.27
C ALA A 2 -59.63 -10.94 -5.09
N SER A 3 -58.32 -11.22 -4.95
CA SER A 3 -57.68 -11.40 -3.64
C SER A 3 -56.15 -11.21 -3.70
N ASN A 4 -55.70 -10.25 -2.89
CA ASN A 4 -54.51 -10.20 -2.03
C ASN A 4 -53.10 -10.38 -2.61
N GLY A 5 -52.40 -9.24 -2.72
CA GLY A 5 -50.94 -9.15 -2.63
C GLY A 5 -50.46 -8.81 -1.21
N TYR A 6 -49.40 -9.48 -0.78
CA TYR A 6 -48.52 -9.05 0.31
C TYR A 6 -47.09 -8.96 -0.24
N LYS A 7 -46.47 -7.78 -0.08
CA LYS A 7 -45.12 -7.43 -0.53
C LYS A 7 -44.06 -7.87 0.50
N ILE A 8 -42.94 -8.37 -0.03
CA ILE A 8 -41.69 -8.75 0.64
C ILE A 8 -40.86 -7.48 0.94
N PRO A 9 -40.15 -7.36 2.09
CA PRO A 9 -39.22 -6.27 2.35
C PRO A 9 -37.82 -6.52 1.75
N GLY A 10 -37.23 -5.43 1.25
CA GLY A 10 -35.97 -5.40 0.52
C GLY A 10 -34.69 -5.55 1.35
N THR A 11 -33.64 -5.78 0.58
CA THR A 11 -32.24 -6.04 0.89
C THR A 11 -31.52 -4.89 1.60
N ARG A 12 -30.69 -5.24 2.60
CA ARG A 12 -29.65 -4.38 3.18
C ARG A 12 -28.29 -5.02 2.89
N SER A 13 -27.47 -4.34 2.09
CA SER A 13 -26.06 -4.64 1.84
C SER A 13 -25.23 -4.39 3.10
N ARG A 14 -24.37 -5.34 3.46
CA ARG A 14 -23.29 -5.19 4.45
C ARG A 14 -21.99 -4.86 3.69
N PRO A 15 -21.19 -3.87 4.12
CA PRO A 15 -19.83 -3.71 3.61
C PRO A 15 -18.90 -4.72 4.30
N THR A 16 -18.12 -5.44 3.49
CA THR A 16 -17.02 -6.32 3.90
C THR A 16 -15.81 -5.46 4.26
N SER A 17 -15.42 -5.45 5.54
CA SER A 17 -14.16 -4.89 6.01
C SER A 17 -13.00 -5.80 5.58
N THR A 18 -12.06 -5.26 4.80
CA THR A 18 -10.77 -5.88 4.51
C THR A 18 -9.87 -5.80 5.74
N ALA A 19 -9.28 -6.93 6.11
CA ALA A 19 -8.37 -7.09 7.24
C ALA A 19 -6.95 -6.59 6.90
N SER A 20 -6.82 -5.29 6.57
CA SER A 20 -5.52 -4.63 6.37
C SER A 20 -5.19 -3.57 7.45
N SER A 21 -6.09 -3.30 8.39
CA SER A 21 -6.00 -2.15 9.31
C SER A 21 -5.41 -2.49 10.70
N LEU A 22 -4.70 -3.61 10.85
CA LEU A 22 -4.20 -4.07 12.16
C LEU A 22 -2.67 -4.24 12.23
N MET A 23 -1.93 -3.83 11.19
CA MET A 23 -0.46 -3.88 11.15
C MET A 23 0.22 -2.50 11.24
N ASP A 24 -0.54 -1.40 11.30
CA ASP A 24 -0.01 -0.03 11.31
C ASP A 24 0.55 0.44 12.66
N ASP A 25 0.40 -0.35 13.72
CA ASP A 25 0.83 -0.01 15.09
C ASP A 25 2.13 -0.72 15.52
N VAL A 26 3.06 -0.98 14.59
CA VAL A 26 4.42 -1.44 14.92
C VAL A 26 5.41 -0.27 14.78
N PRO A 27 6.14 0.11 15.85
CA PRO A 27 7.19 1.12 15.75
C PRO A 27 8.28 0.67 14.74
N GLY A 28 8.37 1.35 13.61
CA GLY A 28 9.35 1.06 12.54
C GLY A 28 8.75 0.84 11.14
N ALA A 29 7.43 0.87 10.96
CA ALA A 29 6.81 0.88 9.64
C ALA A 29 6.94 2.26 8.97
N PHE A 30 7.42 2.30 7.72
CA PHE A 30 7.36 3.50 6.89
C PHE A 30 5.89 3.74 6.50
N PRO A 31 5.30 4.93 6.76
CA PRO A 31 3.96 5.23 6.29
C PRO A 31 3.99 5.43 4.77
N ASP A 32 3.04 4.81 4.06
CA ASP A 32 2.81 5.07 2.64
C ASP A 32 2.51 6.56 2.42
N GLN A 33 3.18 7.16 1.43
CA GLN A 33 2.90 8.53 1.01
C GLN A 33 1.46 8.62 0.48
N PRO A 34 0.73 9.72 0.76
CA PRO A 34 -0.60 9.93 0.20
C PRO A 34 -0.48 10.25 -1.29
N ASP A 35 -1.09 9.42 -2.13
CA ASP A 35 -1.28 9.68 -3.57
C ASP A 35 -1.96 11.03 -3.80
N SER A 36 -1.19 12.04 -4.19
CA SER A 36 -1.73 13.30 -4.70
C SER A 36 -2.02 13.16 -6.19
N LYS A 37 -3.30 12.99 -6.52
CA LYS A 37 -3.82 13.27 -7.85
C LYS A 37 -3.96 14.79 -8.01
N ASP A 38 -3.11 15.43 -8.82
CA ASP A 38 -3.56 16.48 -9.76
C ASP A 38 -2.48 16.89 -10.77
N ASP A 39 -2.92 16.93 -12.03
CA ASP A 39 -2.51 17.73 -13.20
C ASP A 39 -1.03 17.99 -13.54
N GLY A 40 -0.56 17.23 -14.54
CA GLY A 40 -0.12 17.81 -15.82
C GLY A 40 1.08 18.75 -15.82
N GLN A 41 2.29 18.22 -15.59
CA GLN A 41 3.49 18.70 -16.29
C GLN A 41 4.59 17.63 -16.26
N ASP A 42 5.30 17.52 -17.38
CA ASP A 42 6.38 16.58 -17.64
C ASP A 42 7.48 16.67 -16.56
N ASP A 43 7.44 15.78 -15.58
CA ASP A 43 8.59 15.44 -14.76
C ASP A 43 8.87 13.95 -14.94
N GLU A 44 10.07 13.66 -15.43
CA GLU A 44 10.63 12.32 -15.54
C GLU A 44 10.53 11.62 -14.18
N ASN A 45 9.53 10.75 -14.08
CA ASN A 45 9.32 9.84 -12.98
C ASN A 45 10.64 9.08 -12.73
N GLN A 46 11.39 9.47 -11.70
CA GLN A 46 12.33 8.57 -11.02
C GLN A 46 11.50 7.46 -10.39
N ALA A 47 11.09 6.50 -11.23
CA ALA A 47 10.54 5.24 -10.80
C ALA A 47 11.50 4.68 -9.76
N SER A 48 10.96 4.33 -8.60
CA SER A 48 11.66 3.61 -7.56
C SER A 48 12.32 2.37 -8.18
N ASN A 49 13.63 2.41 -8.44
CA ASN A 49 14.41 1.33 -9.05
C ASN A 49 14.59 0.11 -8.11
N TYR A 50 13.64 -0.13 -7.20
CA TYR A 50 13.65 -1.29 -6.32
C TYR A 50 13.00 -2.46 -7.05
N VAL A 51 13.83 -3.27 -7.68
CA VAL A 51 13.43 -4.56 -8.25
C VAL A 51 13.17 -5.52 -7.09
N SER A 52 12.00 -6.15 -7.03
CA SER A 52 11.71 -7.14 -6.00
C SER A 52 12.62 -8.37 -6.14
N LEU A 53 12.88 -9.07 -5.03
CA LEU A 53 13.67 -10.30 -5.03
C LEU A 53 13.12 -11.32 -6.05
N SER A 54 11.79 -11.48 -6.10
CA SER A 54 11.13 -12.40 -7.03
C SER A 54 11.33 -11.99 -8.50
N GLN A 55 11.26 -10.70 -8.81
CA GLN A 55 11.49 -10.18 -10.17
C GLN A 55 12.95 -10.35 -10.59
N ALA A 56 13.90 -10.08 -9.70
CA ALA A 56 15.33 -10.24 -9.97
C ALA A 56 15.72 -11.70 -10.18
N ILE A 57 15.15 -12.64 -9.40
CA ILE A 57 15.36 -14.09 -9.61
C ILE A 57 14.82 -14.50 -10.98
N TYR A 58 13.61 -14.06 -11.33
CA TYR A 58 12.99 -14.42 -12.60
C TYR A 58 13.71 -13.82 -13.83
N ALA A 59 14.32 -12.65 -13.70
CA ALA A 59 15.19 -12.11 -14.74
C ALA A 59 16.34 -13.08 -15.08
N ARG A 60 16.85 -13.82 -14.09
CA ARG A 60 17.90 -14.84 -14.21
C ARG A 60 17.35 -16.27 -14.45
N ARG A 61 16.09 -16.42 -14.90
CA ARG A 61 15.45 -17.74 -15.11
C ARG A 61 16.20 -18.69 -16.02
N ALA A 62 16.91 -18.17 -17.02
CA ALA A 62 17.72 -19.00 -17.93
C ALA A 62 18.81 -19.82 -17.20
N GLU A 63 19.27 -19.37 -16.02
CA GLU A 63 20.33 -20.05 -15.28
C GLU A 63 19.83 -21.33 -14.58
N TYR A 64 18.56 -21.38 -14.18
CA TYR A 64 17.98 -22.46 -13.40
C TYR A 64 16.89 -23.28 -14.12
N VAL A 65 16.61 -23.00 -15.38
CA VAL A 65 15.61 -23.72 -16.18
C VAL A 65 16.29 -24.58 -17.24
N ARG A 66 15.82 -25.82 -17.45
CA ARG A 66 16.34 -26.77 -18.45
C ARG A 66 15.20 -27.41 -19.23
N PRO A 67 15.33 -27.63 -20.55
CA PRO A 67 14.31 -28.34 -21.32
C PRO A 67 14.23 -29.80 -20.87
N LYS A 68 13.01 -30.34 -20.79
CA LYS A 68 12.71 -31.73 -20.49
C LYS A 68 11.59 -32.20 -21.42
N SER A 69 11.69 -33.41 -21.94
CA SER A 69 10.68 -33.99 -22.84
C SER A 69 10.01 -35.19 -22.18
N ILE A 70 8.68 -35.25 -22.27
CA ILE A 70 7.88 -36.36 -21.75
C ILE A 70 6.84 -36.79 -22.77
N ARG A 71 6.44 -38.05 -22.73
CA ARG A 71 5.23 -38.52 -23.41
C ARG A 71 4.01 -38.45 -22.50
N ILE A 72 2.92 -37.89 -23.01
CA ILE A 72 1.61 -37.83 -22.37
C ILE A 72 0.69 -38.76 -23.15
N LYS A 73 0.22 -39.83 -22.51
CA LYS A 73 -0.75 -40.76 -23.08
C LYS A 73 -2.14 -40.46 -22.56
N VAL A 74 -3.01 -39.97 -23.43
CA VAL A 74 -4.41 -39.63 -23.12
C VAL A 74 -5.29 -40.73 -23.68
N GLY A 75 -6.10 -41.36 -22.84
CA GLY A 75 -7.03 -42.41 -23.25
C GLY A 75 -8.46 -42.10 -22.83
N THR A 76 -9.43 -42.43 -23.68
CA THR A 76 -10.86 -42.32 -23.36
C THR A 76 -11.63 -43.60 -23.65
N TRP A 77 -12.58 -43.95 -22.78
CA TRP A 77 -13.44 -45.11 -23.00
C TRP A 77 -14.78 -45.06 -22.25
N ASN A 78 -15.88 -45.12 -22.99
CA ASN A 78 -17.20 -45.37 -22.43
C ASN A 78 -17.37 -46.89 -22.15
N THR A 79 -17.53 -47.25 -20.88
CA THR A 79 -17.60 -48.65 -20.44
C THR A 79 -19.02 -49.20 -20.41
N ALA A 80 -20.03 -48.34 -20.63
CA ALA A 80 -21.46 -48.65 -20.65
C ALA A 80 -21.92 -49.56 -19.49
N SER A 81 -21.29 -49.43 -18.32
CA SER A 81 -21.53 -50.23 -17.11
C SER A 81 -21.39 -51.76 -17.31
N TYR A 82 -20.71 -52.21 -18.38
CA TYR A 82 -20.50 -53.63 -18.62
C TYR A 82 -19.55 -54.26 -17.59
N LYS A 83 -19.97 -55.39 -17.03
CA LYS A 83 -19.15 -56.14 -16.07
C LYS A 83 -17.97 -56.80 -16.79
N GLY A 84 -16.75 -56.46 -16.39
CA GLY A 84 -15.51 -57.07 -16.89
C GLY A 84 -14.64 -56.14 -17.73
N THR A 85 -15.11 -54.94 -18.08
CA THR A 85 -14.34 -53.89 -18.78
C THR A 85 -13.04 -53.53 -18.06
N ILE A 86 -13.08 -53.54 -16.73
CA ILE A 86 -11.93 -53.28 -15.86
C ILE A 86 -10.73 -54.21 -16.10
N LYS A 87 -10.95 -55.43 -16.61
CA LYS A 87 -9.89 -56.41 -16.85
C LYS A 87 -9.06 -56.10 -18.10
N ASP A 88 -9.57 -55.23 -18.97
CA ASP A 88 -8.94 -54.93 -20.25
C ASP A 88 -8.02 -53.70 -20.18
N ILE A 89 -8.16 -52.86 -19.13
CA ILE A 89 -7.48 -51.56 -19.03
C ILE A 89 -5.96 -51.67 -19.09
N GLY A 90 -5.38 -52.62 -18.36
CA GLY A 90 -3.92 -52.78 -18.35
C GLY A 90 -3.35 -53.21 -19.70
N SER A 91 -4.11 -54.00 -20.46
CA SER A 91 -3.63 -54.53 -21.74
C SER A 91 -3.75 -53.52 -22.88
N TRP A 92 -4.86 -52.77 -22.98
CA TRP A 92 -5.03 -51.79 -24.06
C TRP A 92 -4.40 -50.43 -23.73
N PHE A 93 -4.61 -49.89 -22.52
CA PHE A 93 -4.18 -48.52 -22.21
C PHE A 93 -2.70 -48.46 -21.85
N VAL A 94 -2.26 -49.27 -20.88
CA VAL A 94 -0.83 -49.33 -20.50
C VAL A 94 -0.02 -50.07 -21.55
N GLY A 95 -0.52 -51.22 -22.00
CA GLY A 95 0.16 -52.11 -22.94
C GLY A 95 -0.05 -51.81 -24.43
N GLY A 96 -0.92 -50.87 -24.83
CA GLY A 96 -1.10 -50.47 -26.23
C GLY A 96 -1.65 -51.55 -27.18
N LYS A 97 -2.26 -52.63 -26.66
CA LYS A 97 -2.72 -53.78 -27.47
C LYS A 97 -4.13 -53.60 -28.03
N GLY A 98 -4.48 -54.36 -29.07
CA GLY A 98 -5.83 -54.38 -29.64
C GLY A 98 -6.10 -53.33 -30.73
N VAL A 99 -5.04 -52.73 -31.28
CA VAL A 99 -5.11 -51.92 -32.51
C VAL A 99 -4.90 -52.85 -33.70
N ALA A 100 -5.82 -52.86 -34.66
CA ALA A 100 -5.65 -53.64 -35.88
C ALA A 100 -4.78 -52.85 -36.87
N GLU A 101 -3.55 -53.31 -37.18
CA GLU A 101 -2.63 -52.68 -38.14
C GLU A 101 -3.30 -52.46 -39.52
N SER A 102 -4.01 -53.48 -40.00
CA SER A 102 -5.31 -53.46 -40.69
C SER A 102 -5.97 -52.13 -41.04
N VAL A 103 -6.47 -51.55 -39.94
CA VAL A 103 -7.63 -50.65 -39.85
C VAL A 103 -7.20 -49.29 -39.31
N ALA A 104 -5.92 -49.15 -38.91
CA ALA A 104 -5.38 -47.95 -38.30
C ALA A 104 -4.72 -46.99 -39.31
N GLY A 105 -4.44 -47.44 -40.54
CA GLY A 105 -3.90 -46.60 -41.62
C GLY A 105 -2.58 -45.89 -41.29
N LEU A 106 -1.76 -46.48 -40.42
CA LEU A 106 -0.57 -45.82 -39.86
C LEU A 106 0.68 -46.04 -40.74
N ASN A 107 1.16 -44.98 -41.40
CA ASN A 107 2.55 -44.90 -41.88
C ASN A 107 3.42 -44.35 -40.75
N ILE A 108 4.16 -45.22 -40.06
CA ILE A 108 5.15 -44.79 -39.06
C ILE A 108 6.48 -44.55 -39.78
N ASP A 109 6.95 -43.29 -39.79
CA ASP A 109 8.28 -42.94 -40.27
C ASP A 109 9.35 -43.66 -39.44
N SER A 110 10.00 -44.62 -40.08
CA SER A 110 11.04 -45.47 -39.50
C SER A 110 12.39 -44.75 -39.39
N HIS A 111 12.48 -43.70 -38.57
CA HIS A 111 13.75 -43.09 -38.19
C HIS A 111 14.14 -43.43 -36.75
N GLN A 112 14.65 -44.65 -36.54
CA GLN A 112 15.76 -44.97 -35.61
C GLN A 112 16.06 -46.48 -35.63
N GLN A 113 16.58 -46.97 -36.76
CA GLN A 113 17.28 -48.26 -36.78
C GLN A 113 18.72 -48.04 -36.29
N THR A 114 18.91 -48.08 -34.97
CA THR A 114 20.24 -48.25 -34.41
C THR A 114 20.70 -49.69 -34.65
N LYS A 115 21.89 -49.80 -35.24
CA LYS A 115 22.57 -51.06 -35.56
C LYS A 115 22.65 -51.98 -34.35
N SER A 116 21.90 -53.08 -34.36
CA SER A 116 22.32 -54.30 -33.67
C SER A 116 21.93 -55.54 -34.48
N SER A 117 22.98 -56.23 -34.91
CA SER A 117 23.07 -57.64 -35.34
C SER A 117 21.88 -58.28 -36.05
N SER A 118 22.02 -58.36 -37.37
CA SER A 118 21.43 -59.38 -38.23
C SER A 118 21.99 -60.78 -37.89
N ALA A 119 21.31 -61.53 -37.02
CA ALA A 119 21.32 -62.99 -36.96
C ALA A 119 20.22 -63.41 -35.98
N ASP A 120 19.21 -64.13 -36.47
CA ASP A 120 18.14 -64.86 -35.74
C ASP A 120 16.70 -64.62 -36.24
N ARG A 121 16.52 -64.37 -37.55
CA ARG A 121 15.22 -64.59 -38.21
C ARG A 121 15.13 -66.02 -38.74
N ALA A 122 15.00 -66.99 -37.81
CA ALA A 122 14.55 -68.34 -38.13
C ALA A 122 14.11 -69.12 -36.87
N SER A 123 13.05 -68.69 -36.18
CA SER A 123 12.15 -69.60 -35.43
C SER A 123 11.00 -68.86 -34.74
N GLY A 124 9.76 -69.24 -35.03
CA GLY A 124 8.59 -69.05 -34.14
C GLY A 124 7.79 -67.76 -34.36
N GLY A 125 6.96 -67.72 -35.40
CA GLY A 125 5.84 -66.78 -35.42
C GLY A 125 4.80 -67.21 -34.38
N GLU A 126 4.66 -66.47 -33.29
CA GLU A 126 3.49 -66.58 -32.42
C GLU A 126 2.30 -66.01 -33.20
N GLU A 127 1.40 -66.88 -33.66
CA GLU A 127 0.17 -66.48 -34.32
C GLU A 127 -0.68 -65.63 -33.36
N THR A 128 -0.91 -64.35 -33.70
CA THR A 128 -1.88 -63.50 -33.01
C THR A 128 -3.21 -64.25 -32.88
N GLU A 129 -3.77 -64.24 -31.67
CA GLU A 129 -4.96 -65.04 -31.39
C GLU A 129 -6.11 -64.78 -32.38
N HIS A 130 -6.68 -65.87 -32.86
CA HIS A 130 -7.84 -65.87 -33.74
C HIS A 130 -9.11 -65.29 -33.08
N VAL A 131 -9.90 -64.52 -33.84
CA VAL A 131 -11.13 -63.83 -33.39
C VAL A 131 -12.10 -64.76 -32.64
N ALA A 132 -12.27 -66.00 -33.10
CA ALA A 132 -13.18 -66.96 -32.46
C ALA A 132 -12.74 -67.36 -31.03
N ALA A 133 -11.43 -67.46 -30.77
CA ALA A 133 -10.89 -67.76 -29.45
C ALA A 133 -11.09 -66.56 -28.50
N GLN A 134 -10.93 -65.34 -29.03
CA GLN A 134 -11.16 -64.07 -28.36
C GLN A 134 -12.64 -63.90 -27.94
N GLU A 135 -13.60 -64.08 -28.86
CA GLU A 135 -15.03 -64.02 -28.54
C GLU A 135 -15.45 -65.12 -27.54
N ALA A 136 -14.83 -66.31 -27.60
CA ALA A 136 -15.07 -67.39 -26.65
C ALA A 136 -14.53 -67.09 -25.24
N ARG A 137 -13.52 -66.22 -25.09
CA ARG A 137 -13.04 -65.75 -23.77
C ARG A 137 -13.99 -64.75 -23.14
N TYR A 138 -14.60 -63.87 -23.94
CA TYR A 138 -15.62 -62.96 -23.44
C TYR A 138 -16.77 -63.72 -22.76
N LYS A 139 -17.25 -64.81 -23.37
CA LYS A 139 -18.28 -65.70 -22.77
C LYS A 139 -17.84 -66.32 -21.44
N ARG A 140 -16.53 -66.48 -21.23
CA ARG A 140 -15.90 -66.97 -19.99
C ARG A 140 -15.60 -65.85 -18.98
N LYS A 141 -16.00 -64.60 -19.25
CA LYS A 141 -15.76 -63.42 -18.40
C LYS A 141 -14.27 -63.15 -18.13
N ALA A 142 -13.40 -63.52 -19.07
CA ALA A 142 -11.97 -63.21 -19.08
C ALA A 142 -11.69 -61.93 -19.88
N SER A 143 -10.44 -61.45 -19.86
CA SER A 143 -10.01 -60.29 -20.66
C SER A 143 -10.28 -60.52 -22.15
N THR A 144 -10.74 -59.46 -22.83
CA THR A 144 -11.13 -59.49 -24.24
C THR A 144 -10.02 -59.05 -25.19
N VAL A 145 -8.91 -58.51 -24.67
CA VAL A 145 -7.78 -58.07 -25.50
C VAL A 145 -7.08 -59.28 -26.14
N PRO A 146 -6.59 -59.19 -27.40
CA PRO A 146 -5.88 -60.28 -28.06
C PRO A 146 -4.63 -60.74 -27.30
N GLN A 147 -4.40 -62.06 -27.26
CA GLN A 147 -3.16 -62.66 -26.71
C GLN A 147 -2.12 -62.88 -27.82
N GLY A 148 -0.82 -62.79 -27.48
CA GLY A 148 0.29 -62.96 -28.43
C GLY A 148 0.66 -61.71 -29.24
N GLU A 149 -0.12 -60.63 -29.14
CA GLU A 149 0.13 -59.37 -29.84
C GLU A 149 1.23 -58.55 -29.12
N ARG A 150 2.28 -58.16 -29.85
CA ARG A 150 3.24 -57.13 -29.43
C ARG A 150 2.69 -55.77 -29.82
N SER A 151 2.73 -54.80 -28.91
CA SER A 151 2.33 -53.44 -29.21
C SER A 151 3.40 -52.71 -30.01
N SER A 152 3.00 -52.06 -31.09
CA SER A 152 3.85 -51.16 -31.90
C SER A 152 3.89 -49.73 -31.35
N PHE A 153 3.15 -49.47 -30.26
CA PHE A 153 2.92 -48.13 -29.68
C PHE A 153 3.71 -47.92 -28.37
N PRO A 154 4.09 -46.66 -28.07
CA PRO A 154 4.63 -46.26 -26.77
C PRO A 154 3.76 -46.73 -25.60
N GLY A 155 4.39 -47.40 -24.64
CA GLY A 155 3.73 -47.95 -23.46
C GLY A 155 4.74 -48.33 -22.38
N GLY A 156 4.26 -48.75 -21.21
CA GLY A 156 5.10 -49.04 -20.06
C GLY A 156 5.90 -47.82 -19.57
N GLU A 157 7.21 -47.98 -19.40
CA GLU A 157 8.09 -46.97 -18.79
C GLU A 157 8.34 -45.75 -19.68
N GLU A 158 8.01 -45.82 -20.98
CA GLU A 158 8.23 -44.73 -21.94
C GLU A 158 7.29 -43.53 -21.77
N VAL A 159 6.23 -43.65 -20.97
CA VAL A 159 5.16 -42.66 -20.84
C VAL A 159 5.32 -41.84 -19.56
N GLY A 160 5.68 -40.56 -19.68
CA GLY A 160 5.85 -39.69 -18.52
C GLY A 160 4.57 -39.44 -17.73
N LEU A 161 3.43 -39.28 -18.43
CA LEU A 161 2.10 -39.06 -17.86
C LEU A 161 1.04 -39.95 -18.52
N TYR A 162 0.32 -40.73 -17.72
CA TYR A 162 -0.87 -41.47 -18.17
C TYR A 162 -2.13 -40.72 -17.71
N VAL A 163 -3.01 -40.40 -18.66
CA VAL A 163 -4.28 -39.69 -18.42
C VAL A 163 -5.41 -40.58 -18.94
N LEU A 164 -6.22 -41.12 -18.02
CA LEU A 164 -7.32 -42.01 -18.35
C LEU A 164 -8.68 -41.38 -18.05
N SER A 165 -9.52 -41.32 -19.06
CA SER A 165 -10.87 -40.74 -19.04
C SER A 165 -11.92 -41.81 -19.30
N LEU A 166 -12.70 -42.17 -18.29
CA LEU A 166 -13.75 -43.18 -18.41
C LEU A 166 -15.14 -42.56 -18.30
N GLN A 167 -16.10 -43.12 -19.02
CA GLN A 167 -17.52 -42.79 -18.93
C GLN A 167 -18.36 -44.05 -18.66
N GLU A 168 -19.53 -43.85 -18.05
CA GLU A 168 -20.45 -44.90 -17.60
C GLU A 168 -19.79 -46.04 -16.80
N VAL A 169 -18.83 -45.72 -15.92
CA VAL A 169 -18.23 -46.72 -15.01
C VAL A 169 -19.23 -47.33 -14.03
N VAL A 170 -20.41 -46.72 -13.92
CA VAL A 170 -21.61 -47.21 -13.23
C VAL A 170 -22.81 -47.07 -14.15
N ASP A 171 -23.91 -47.77 -13.84
CA ASP A 171 -25.16 -47.66 -14.59
C ASP A 171 -25.84 -46.32 -14.33
N VAL A 172 -25.51 -45.31 -15.13
CA VAL A 172 -26.06 -43.95 -15.03
C VAL A 172 -27.54 -43.85 -15.41
N ASN A 173 -28.10 -44.87 -16.08
CA ASN A 173 -29.51 -44.94 -16.42
C ASN A 173 -30.36 -45.51 -15.27
N SER A 174 -29.72 -46.14 -14.27
CA SER A 174 -30.38 -46.58 -13.05
C SER A 174 -30.81 -45.38 -12.22
N PHE A 175 -32.11 -45.30 -11.91
CA PHE A 175 -32.69 -44.28 -11.02
C PHE A 175 -31.99 -44.23 -9.66
N THR A 176 -31.49 -45.36 -9.17
CA THR A 176 -30.77 -45.46 -7.91
C THR A 176 -29.42 -44.75 -7.96
N GLU A 177 -28.66 -44.88 -9.05
CA GLU A 177 -27.36 -44.21 -9.20
C GLU A 177 -27.51 -42.74 -9.58
N ALA A 178 -28.47 -42.40 -10.44
CA ALA A 178 -28.71 -41.03 -10.89
C ALA A 178 -29.18 -40.08 -9.76
N LEU A 179 -29.85 -40.60 -8.73
CA LEU A 179 -30.34 -39.84 -7.58
C LEU A 179 -29.51 -40.01 -6.31
N ARG A 180 -28.36 -40.70 -6.36
CA ARG A 180 -27.47 -40.74 -5.20
C ARG A 180 -26.96 -39.32 -4.91
N PRO A 181 -27.06 -38.86 -3.66
CA PRO A 181 -26.57 -37.53 -3.28
C PRO A 181 -25.04 -37.44 -3.30
N TYR A 182 -24.32 -38.57 -3.33
CA TYR A 182 -22.86 -38.64 -3.33
C TYR A 182 -22.37 -39.74 -4.29
N THR A 183 -21.21 -39.51 -4.90
CA THR A 183 -20.54 -40.48 -5.78
C THR A 183 -19.89 -41.60 -4.96
N ASP A 184 -20.03 -42.86 -5.38
CA ASP A 184 -19.46 -44.02 -4.69
C ASP A 184 -17.96 -44.18 -4.99
N PRO A 185 -17.06 -43.97 -4.00
CA PRO A 185 -15.62 -44.03 -4.22
C PRO A 185 -15.10 -45.46 -4.45
N SER A 186 -15.88 -46.50 -4.12
CA SER A 186 -15.46 -47.89 -4.32
C SER A 186 -15.24 -48.23 -5.79
N VAL A 187 -15.99 -47.57 -6.69
CA VAL A 187 -15.86 -47.75 -8.14
C VAL A 187 -14.51 -47.22 -8.60
N ALA A 188 -14.16 -45.98 -8.26
CA ALA A 188 -12.85 -45.43 -8.57
C ALA A 188 -11.71 -46.26 -7.96
N ASN A 189 -11.85 -46.73 -6.72
CA ASN A 189 -10.84 -47.58 -6.09
C ASN A 189 -10.59 -48.89 -6.86
N ASN A 190 -11.63 -49.54 -7.39
CA ASN A 190 -11.44 -50.73 -8.21
C ASN A 190 -10.65 -50.41 -9.48
N TRP A 191 -11.01 -49.33 -10.19
CA TRP A 191 -10.30 -48.91 -11.40
C TRP A 191 -8.86 -48.52 -11.12
N LYS A 192 -8.61 -47.82 -10.00
CA LYS A 192 -7.26 -47.49 -9.51
C LYS A 192 -6.44 -48.74 -9.20
N GLN A 193 -7.04 -49.74 -8.57
CA GLN A 193 -6.37 -51.01 -8.31
C GLN A 193 -5.99 -51.69 -9.64
N ALA A 194 -6.91 -51.78 -10.59
CA ALA A 194 -6.67 -52.46 -11.86
C ALA A 194 -5.61 -51.77 -12.73
N ILE A 195 -5.58 -50.43 -12.77
CA ILE A 195 -4.53 -49.69 -13.48
C ILE A 195 -3.21 -49.72 -12.70
N GLY A 196 -3.24 -49.66 -11.36
CA GLY A 196 -2.06 -49.74 -10.52
C GLY A 196 -1.34 -51.09 -10.61
N GLU A 197 -2.09 -52.18 -10.77
CA GLU A 197 -1.53 -53.52 -11.03
C GLU A 197 -0.92 -53.65 -12.44
N ALA A 198 -1.28 -52.76 -13.37
CA ALA A 198 -0.83 -52.79 -14.76
C ALA A 198 0.31 -51.80 -15.07
N LEU A 199 0.41 -50.70 -14.33
CA LEU A 199 1.45 -49.70 -14.50
C LEU A 199 2.83 -50.24 -14.08
N PRO A 200 3.92 -49.73 -14.68
CA PRO A 200 5.27 -50.06 -14.23
C PRO A 200 5.52 -49.63 -12.77
N ASP A 201 6.53 -50.24 -12.15
CA ASP A 201 6.91 -49.95 -10.78
C ASP A 201 7.27 -48.46 -10.59
N GLY A 202 6.79 -47.86 -9.50
CA GLY A 202 7.11 -46.48 -9.11
C GLY A 202 6.20 -45.40 -9.67
N TYR A 203 5.30 -45.70 -10.61
CA TYR A 203 4.26 -44.75 -11.02
C TYR A 203 3.36 -44.38 -9.85
N SER A 204 2.92 -43.12 -9.82
CA SER A 204 2.06 -42.62 -8.74
C SER A 204 0.93 -41.75 -9.27
N MET A 205 -0.22 -41.86 -8.63
CA MET A 205 -1.39 -41.06 -8.97
C MET A 205 -1.17 -39.60 -8.55
N VAL A 206 -1.37 -38.67 -9.48
CA VAL A 206 -1.23 -37.22 -9.23
C VAL A 206 -2.58 -36.50 -9.20
N ALA A 207 -3.59 -36.97 -9.94
CA ALA A 207 -4.93 -36.42 -9.90
C ALA A 207 -6.00 -37.51 -10.07
N GLU A 208 -7.12 -37.32 -9.38
CA GLU A 208 -8.31 -38.18 -9.44
C GLU A 208 -9.55 -37.30 -9.35
N GLN A 209 -10.53 -37.51 -10.23
CA GLN A 209 -11.84 -36.89 -10.10
C GLN A 209 -12.93 -37.80 -10.64
N GLN A 210 -13.99 -37.98 -9.85
CA GLN A 210 -15.18 -38.73 -10.27
C GLN A 210 -16.43 -37.85 -10.18
N LEU A 211 -17.35 -38.03 -11.13
CA LEU A 211 -18.70 -37.47 -11.11
C LEU A 211 -19.67 -38.53 -11.63
N ILE A 212 -20.37 -39.22 -10.72
CA ILE A 212 -21.25 -40.35 -11.00
C ILE A 212 -20.53 -41.42 -11.86
N GLY A 213 -20.78 -41.45 -13.17
CA GLY A 213 -20.18 -42.39 -14.11
C GLY A 213 -18.96 -41.88 -14.89
N MET A 214 -18.55 -40.63 -14.69
CA MET A 214 -17.32 -40.08 -15.27
C MET A 214 -16.17 -40.21 -14.28
N LEU A 215 -15.02 -40.70 -14.74
CA LEU A 215 -13.83 -40.88 -13.93
C LEU A 215 -12.59 -40.42 -14.70
N LEU A 216 -11.81 -39.51 -14.13
CA LEU A 216 -10.52 -39.06 -14.63
C LEU A 216 -9.42 -39.50 -13.65
N LEU A 217 -8.41 -40.19 -14.17
CA LEU A 217 -7.25 -40.63 -13.42
C LEU A 217 -5.98 -40.17 -14.13
N VAL A 218 -5.07 -39.53 -13.38
CA VAL A 218 -3.77 -39.09 -13.91
C VAL A 218 -2.66 -39.71 -13.09
N TYR A 219 -1.73 -40.40 -13.75
CA TYR A 219 -0.55 -41.01 -13.16
C TYR A 219 0.71 -40.40 -13.75
N ALA A 220 1.72 -40.18 -12.90
CA ALA A 220 3.04 -39.71 -13.31
C ALA A 220 4.11 -40.76 -13.01
N SER A 221 5.06 -40.87 -13.93
CA SER A 221 6.30 -41.64 -13.74
C SER A 221 7.12 -41.10 -12.56
N PRO A 222 8.03 -41.91 -11.98
CA PRO A 222 8.93 -41.47 -10.90
C PRO A 222 9.71 -40.18 -11.23
N ASP A 223 10.15 -40.05 -12.48
CA ASP A 223 10.95 -38.92 -12.96
C ASP A 223 10.15 -37.64 -13.15
N VAL A 224 8.82 -37.75 -13.34
CA VAL A 224 7.93 -36.62 -13.61
C VAL A 224 7.14 -36.22 -12.37
N LYS A 225 6.89 -37.15 -11.44
CA LYS A 225 6.08 -36.92 -10.24
C LYS A 225 6.48 -35.67 -9.46
N ASN A 226 7.78 -35.45 -9.24
CA ASN A 226 8.28 -34.31 -8.46
C ASN A 226 8.16 -32.97 -9.20
N ASP A 227 7.96 -33.01 -10.53
CA ASP A 227 7.75 -31.83 -11.36
C ASP A 227 6.28 -31.39 -11.37
N VAL A 228 5.35 -32.26 -10.95
CA VAL A 228 3.91 -31.96 -10.92
C VAL A 228 3.55 -31.22 -9.65
N LYS A 229 3.04 -29.98 -9.79
CA LYS A 229 2.58 -29.13 -8.68
C LYS A 229 1.23 -28.49 -8.99
N SER A 230 0.66 -27.81 -8.00
CA SER A 230 -0.58 -27.02 -8.13
C SER A 230 -1.75 -27.79 -8.76
N VAL A 231 -1.88 -29.06 -8.37
CA VAL A 231 -2.97 -29.94 -8.82
C VAL A 231 -4.29 -29.39 -8.30
N SER A 232 -5.26 -29.17 -9.20
CA SER A 232 -6.62 -28.78 -8.85
C SER A 232 -7.60 -29.56 -9.70
N THR A 233 -8.60 -30.19 -9.08
CA THR A 233 -9.63 -30.95 -9.78
C THR A 233 -11.01 -30.34 -9.52
N THR A 234 -11.87 -30.40 -10.52
CA THR A 234 -13.26 -29.93 -10.38
C THR A 234 -14.19 -30.69 -11.32
N SER A 235 -15.50 -30.61 -11.05
CA SER A 235 -16.52 -31.33 -11.81
C SER A 235 -17.71 -30.44 -12.08
N VAL A 236 -18.25 -30.49 -13.30
CA VAL A 236 -19.42 -29.72 -13.73
C VAL A 236 -20.49 -30.69 -14.20
N GLY A 237 -21.63 -30.75 -13.50
CA GLY A 237 -22.82 -31.47 -13.96
C GLY A 237 -23.66 -30.61 -14.91
N THR A 238 -24.01 -31.17 -16.07
CA THR A 238 -24.86 -30.53 -17.09
C THR A 238 -26.09 -31.37 -17.45
N GLY A 239 -26.32 -32.48 -16.75
CA GLY A 239 -27.38 -33.44 -17.05
C GLY A 239 -28.79 -32.95 -16.71
N ILE A 240 -29.59 -33.78 -16.05
CA ILE A 240 -31.00 -33.44 -15.74
C ILE A 240 -31.07 -32.08 -15.01
N ALA A 241 -32.04 -31.24 -15.43
CA ALA A 241 -32.22 -29.86 -15.00
C ALA A 241 -31.01 -28.91 -15.23
N GLY A 242 -29.97 -29.34 -15.96
CA GLY A 242 -28.77 -28.55 -16.24
C GLY A 242 -27.70 -28.58 -15.14
N TYR A 243 -27.89 -29.39 -14.08
CA TYR A 243 -26.98 -29.44 -12.93
C TYR A 243 -26.64 -30.85 -12.44
N MET A 244 -27.40 -31.88 -12.80
CA MET A 244 -27.13 -33.25 -12.34
C MET A 244 -25.87 -33.84 -13.01
N GLY A 245 -25.14 -34.69 -12.27
CA GLY A 245 -23.85 -35.24 -12.67
C GLY A 245 -23.89 -36.43 -13.64
N ASN A 246 -25.07 -36.81 -14.17
CA ASN A 246 -25.20 -37.94 -15.10
C ASN A 246 -24.61 -37.63 -16.50
N LYS A 247 -24.46 -36.33 -16.81
CA LYS A 247 -23.78 -35.75 -17.96
C LYS A 247 -23.01 -34.52 -17.47
N GLY A 248 -21.94 -34.16 -18.17
CA GLY A 248 -21.09 -33.04 -17.78
C GLY A 248 -19.62 -33.35 -18.00
N ALA A 249 -18.76 -32.90 -17.09
CA ALA A 249 -17.33 -33.15 -17.14
C ALA A 249 -16.67 -33.25 -15.75
N VAL A 250 -15.55 -33.95 -15.71
CA VAL A 250 -14.56 -33.90 -14.64
C VAL A 250 -13.25 -33.38 -15.23
N THR A 251 -12.55 -32.53 -14.49
CA THR A 251 -11.38 -31.81 -14.99
C THR A 251 -10.25 -31.81 -13.97
N ALA A 252 -9.01 -31.81 -14.45
CA ALA A 252 -7.81 -31.67 -13.63
C ALA A 252 -6.84 -30.67 -14.27
N ARG A 253 -6.36 -29.71 -13.48
CA ARG A 253 -5.30 -28.76 -13.83
C ARG A 253 -4.04 -29.11 -13.05
N ILE A 254 -2.91 -29.22 -13.73
CA ILE A 254 -1.60 -29.39 -13.12
C ILE A 254 -0.61 -28.37 -13.66
N VAL A 255 0.40 -28.03 -12.86
CA VAL A 255 1.56 -27.25 -13.29
C VAL A 255 2.75 -28.18 -13.34
N LEU A 256 3.34 -28.33 -14.52
CA LEU A 256 4.48 -29.20 -14.78
C LEU A 256 5.77 -28.36 -14.81
N GLY A 257 6.79 -28.79 -14.07
CA GLY A 257 8.12 -28.15 -14.07
C GLY A 257 8.16 -26.72 -13.51
N ASP A 258 7.14 -26.31 -12.74
CA ASP A 258 6.89 -24.93 -12.26
C ASP A 258 6.58 -23.88 -13.36
N THR A 259 6.42 -24.30 -14.61
CA THR A 259 6.34 -23.40 -15.77
C THR A 259 5.09 -23.62 -16.61
N THR A 260 4.78 -24.87 -16.93
CA THR A 260 3.78 -25.26 -17.94
C THR A 260 2.46 -25.67 -17.30
N ARG A 261 1.35 -25.04 -17.70
CA ARG A 261 0.00 -25.38 -17.24
C ARG A 261 -0.66 -26.38 -18.18
N LEU A 262 -1.05 -27.54 -17.65
CA LEU A 262 -1.78 -28.57 -18.36
C LEU A 262 -3.19 -28.72 -17.78
N VAL A 263 -4.19 -28.80 -18.65
CA VAL A 263 -5.58 -29.09 -18.26
C VAL A 263 -6.08 -30.34 -18.98
N PHE A 264 -6.64 -31.28 -18.22
CA PHE A 264 -7.27 -32.49 -18.74
C PHE A 264 -8.77 -32.44 -18.44
N ILE A 265 -9.59 -32.57 -19.48
CA ILE A 265 -11.05 -32.58 -19.39
C ILE A 265 -11.57 -33.94 -19.86
N ASN A 266 -12.28 -34.65 -18.99
CA ASN A 266 -13.09 -35.81 -19.35
C ASN A 266 -14.56 -35.42 -19.34
N SER A 267 -15.25 -35.53 -20.47
CA SER A 267 -16.67 -35.17 -20.58
C SER A 267 -17.55 -36.32 -21.08
N HIS A 268 -18.81 -36.28 -20.67
CA HIS A 268 -19.87 -37.12 -21.19
C HIS A 268 -21.05 -36.22 -21.56
N LEU A 269 -21.15 -35.88 -22.84
CA LEU A 269 -22.12 -34.92 -23.35
C LEU A 269 -23.47 -35.58 -23.68
N SER A 270 -24.50 -34.76 -23.90
CA SER A 270 -25.86 -35.25 -24.16
C SER A 270 -25.96 -36.16 -25.39
N ALA A 271 -26.60 -37.32 -25.19
CA ALA A 271 -26.83 -38.32 -26.23
C ALA A 271 -28.10 -38.02 -27.06
N GLY A 272 -28.11 -38.44 -28.33
CA GLY A 272 -29.21 -38.23 -29.27
C GLY A 272 -28.70 -37.83 -30.64
N SER A 273 -29.45 -38.09 -31.70
CA SER A 273 -29.07 -37.80 -33.10
C SER A 273 -29.98 -36.76 -33.75
N ASP A 274 -30.89 -36.16 -32.99
CA ASP A 274 -31.77 -35.09 -33.43
C ASP A 274 -31.13 -33.73 -33.20
N LYS A 275 -31.58 -32.72 -33.94
CA LYS A 275 -31.03 -31.36 -33.89
C LYS A 275 -31.06 -30.74 -32.48
N ALA A 276 -32.09 -31.04 -31.68
CA ALA A 276 -32.17 -30.55 -30.32
C ALA A 276 -31.08 -31.16 -29.41
N ALA A 277 -30.73 -32.44 -29.62
CA ALA A 277 -29.62 -33.08 -28.92
C ALA A 277 -28.26 -32.51 -29.35
N LEU A 278 -28.08 -32.17 -30.63
CA LEU A 278 -26.88 -31.49 -31.14
C LEU A 278 -26.68 -30.12 -30.48
N GLU A 279 -27.72 -29.29 -30.48
CA GLU A 279 -27.69 -27.99 -29.79
C GLU A 279 -27.43 -28.15 -28.29
N ARG A 280 -27.98 -29.21 -27.68
CA ARG A 280 -27.71 -29.52 -26.28
C ARG A 280 -26.24 -29.90 -26.02
N ARG A 281 -25.57 -30.64 -26.90
CA ARG A 281 -24.13 -30.94 -26.76
C ARG A 281 -23.27 -29.68 -26.80
N ASN A 282 -23.56 -28.78 -27.73
CA ASN A 282 -22.87 -27.49 -27.82
C ASN A 282 -23.08 -26.67 -26.54
N TRP A 283 -24.31 -26.66 -26.01
CA TRP A 283 -24.62 -26.01 -24.74
C TRP A 283 -23.87 -26.66 -23.56
N ASP A 284 -23.82 -27.99 -23.48
CA ASP A 284 -23.08 -28.70 -22.43
C ASP A 284 -21.59 -28.31 -22.46
N ALA A 285 -20.94 -28.30 -23.64
CA ALA A 285 -19.54 -27.89 -23.81
C ALA A 285 -19.29 -26.43 -23.38
N ALA A 286 -20.19 -25.52 -23.74
CA ALA A 286 -20.13 -24.12 -23.32
C ALA A 286 -20.31 -23.97 -21.79
N GLN A 287 -21.19 -24.76 -21.18
CA GLN A 287 -21.38 -24.76 -19.72
C GLN A 287 -20.17 -25.31 -18.97
N ILE A 288 -19.54 -26.37 -19.48
CA ILE A 288 -18.31 -26.93 -18.89
C ILE A 288 -17.21 -25.87 -18.92
N THR A 289 -16.99 -25.22 -20.06
CA THR A 289 -15.97 -24.17 -20.19
C THR A 289 -16.23 -23.00 -19.24
N SER A 290 -17.47 -22.49 -19.21
CA SER A 290 -17.81 -21.30 -18.42
C SER A 290 -17.90 -21.52 -16.92
N ARG A 291 -18.23 -22.73 -16.44
CA ARG A 291 -18.40 -23.03 -15.00
C ARG A 291 -17.18 -23.65 -14.35
N THR A 292 -16.21 -24.15 -15.12
CA THR A 292 -14.98 -24.73 -14.57
C THR A 292 -14.11 -23.63 -13.98
N ARG A 293 -13.77 -23.76 -12.69
CA ARG A 293 -12.85 -22.88 -11.97
C ARG A 293 -11.87 -23.74 -11.18
N PHE A 294 -10.60 -23.40 -11.27
CA PHE A 294 -9.51 -24.05 -10.55
C PHE A 294 -9.11 -23.20 -9.35
N GLU A 295 -8.51 -23.85 -8.35
CA GLU A 295 -7.92 -23.14 -7.22
C GLU A 295 -6.80 -22.20 -7.69
N PRO A 296 -6.57 -21.06 -7.02
CA PRO A 296 -5.46 -20.18 -7.39
C PRO A 296 -4.09 -20.88 -7.29
N ILE A 297 -3.18 -20.54 -8.20
CA ILE A 297 -1.80 -21.06 -8.16
C ILE A 297 -1.00 -20.22 -7.16
N GLN A 298 -0.40 -20.89 -6.17
CA GLN A 298 0.70 -20.30 -5.40
C GLN A 298 1.96 -20.30 -6.25
N ASP A 299 2.23 -19.18 -6.92
CA ASP A 299 3.44 -19.04 -7.73
C ASP A 299 4.63 -18.69 -6.84
N SER A 300 5.83 -19.09 -7.26
CA SER A 300 7.10 -18.80 -6.59
C SER A 300 7.51 -17.33 -6.59
N MET A 301 6.65 -16.44 -7.09
CA MET A 301 6.83 -14.99 -7.11
C MET A 301 6.18 -14.26 -5.92
N ASP A 302 5.57 -14.97 -4.97
CA ASP A 302 4.78 -14.41 -3.85
C ASP A 302 3.60 -13.51 -4.28
N LEU A 303 3.28 -13.48 -5.57
CA LEU A 303 2.05 -12.90 -6.09
C LEU A 303 0.95 -13.95 -5.95
N ASN A 304 0.27 -13.94 -4.80
CA ASN A 304 -0.97 -14.69 -4.65
C ASN A 304 -1.93 -14.24 -5.75
N GLN A 305 -2.23 -15.12 -6.71
CA GLN A 305 -3.37 -14.90 -7.59
C GLN A 305 -4.61 -14.91 -6.70
N SER A 306 -5.29 -13.77 -6.59
CA SER A 306 -6.53 -13.65 -5.80
C SER A 306 -7.73 -14.29 -6.49
N GLU A 307 -7.63 -14.54 -7.80
CA GLU A 307 -8.68 -15.11 -8.64
C GLU A 307 -8.25 -16.49 -9.17
N GLY A 308 -9.17 -17.46 -9.16
CA GLY A 308 -8.94 -18.81 -9.69
C GLY A 308 -8.91 -18.82 -11.23
N GLU A 309 -8.10 -19.70 -11.82
CA GLU A 309 -8.02 -19.87 -13.28
C GLU A 309 -9.24 -20.63 -13.83
N GLN A 310 -9.54 -20.46 -15.11
CA GLN A 310 -10.61 -21.17 -15.82
C GLN A 310 -10.07 -21.88 -17.08
N ILE A 311 -10.91 -22.69 -17.72
CA ILE A 311 -10.57 -23.27 -19.03
C ILE A 311 -10.37 -22.13 -20.03
N GLY A 312 -9.19 -22.08 -20.61
CA GLY A 312 -8.69 -21.02 -21.45
C GLY A 312 -7.43 -20.32 -20.97
N ASP A 313 -7.08 -20.46 -19.69
CA ASP A 313 -5.87 -19.85 -19.13
C ASP A 313 -4.64 -20.77 -19.20
N GLU A 314 -4.83 -22.02 -19.60
CA GLU A 314 -3.79 -23.04 -19.73
C GLU A 314 -2.82 -22.81 -20.89
N ASP A 315 -1.65 -23.46 -20.80
CA ASP A 315 -0.67 -23.50 -21.87
C ASP A 315 -1.03 -24.64 -22.87
N PHE A 316 -1.46 -25.79 -22.34
CA PHE A 316 -2.00 -26.91 -23.12
C PHE A 316 -3.24 -27.52 -22.47
N ALA A 317 -4.27 -27.80 -23.26
CA ALA A 317 -5.49 -28.46 -22.84
C ALA A 317 -5.72 -29.75 -23.62
N PHE A 318 -6.27 -30.78 -22.98
CA PHE A 318 -6.71 -32.03 -23.60
C PHE A 318 -8.16 -32.27 -23.22
N TRP A 319 -9.06 -32.24 -24.20
CA TRP A 319 -10.48 -32.51 -23.99
C TRP A 319 -10.84 -33.84 -24.60
N CYS A 320 -11.19 -34.80 -23.76
CA CYS A 320 -11.51 -36.15 -24.17
C CYS A 320 -12.82 -36.62 -23.55
N GLY A 321 -13.37 -37.69 -24.10
CA GLY A 321 -14.57 -38.31 -23.56
C GLY A 321 -15.53 -38.83 -24.60
N ASP A 322 -16.73 -39.19 -24.14
CA ASP A 322 -17.88 -39.47 -24.99
C ASP A 322 -18.61 -38.16 -25.30
N LEU A 323 -18.19 -37.51 -26.37
CA LEU A 323 -18.76 -36.24 -26.83
C LEU A 323 -20.10 -36.43 -27.54
N ASN A 324 -20.46 -37.67 -27.87
CA ASN A 324 -21.76 -38.06 -28.41
C ASN A 324 -22.19 -37.38 -29.74
N TYR A 325 -21.27 -36.70 -30.45
CA TYR A 325 -21.52 -36.19 -31.80
C TYR A 325 -21.70 -37.36 -32.79
N ARG A 326 -22.62 -37.19 -33.74
CA ARG A 326 -23.11 -38.23 -34.66
C ARG A 326 -22.84 -37.86 -36.11
N LEU A 327 -23.15 -38.79 -37.01
CA LEU A 327 -23.17 -38.52 -38.45
C LEU A 327 -24.51 -37.94 -38.88
N GLU A 328 -24.48 -36.78 -39.54
CA GLU A 328 -25.64 -36.07 -40.07
C GLU A 328 -25.78 -36.27 -41.59
N GLY A 329 -27.02 -36.45 -42.07
CA GLY A 329 -27.33 -36.44 -43.51
C GLY A 329 -27.18 -37.78 -44.25
N ILE A 330 -26.66 -38.83 -43.60
CA ILE A 330 -26.58 -40.18 -44.18
C ILE A 330 -27.41 -41.18 -43.35
N PRO A 331 -28.28 -42.00 -43.96
CA PRO A 331 -29.00 -43.05 -43.24
C PRO A 331 -28.04 -44.05 -42.57
N GLY A 332 -28.28 -44.35 -41.29
CA GLY A 332 -27.39 -45.22 -40.51
C GLY A 332 -27.19 -46.64 -41.06
N ASP A 333 -28.17 -47.17 -41.80
CA ASP A 333 -28.05 -48.46 -42.48
C ASP A 333 -27.04 -48.42 -43.63
N ASP A 334 -26.94 -47.29 -44.35
CA ASP A 334 -26.02 -47.11 -45.46
C ASP A 334 -24.57 -46.95 -44.95
N VAL A 335 -24.37 -46.15 -43.90
CA VAL A 335 -23.08 -46.03 -43.20
C VAL A 335 -22.61 -47.40 -42.70
N ARG A 336 -23.50 -48.13 -42.02
CA ARG A 336 -23.21 -49.47 -41.52
C ARG A 336 -22.78 -50.42 -42.64
N ARG A 337 -23.50 -50.42 -43.77
CA ARG A 337 -23.18 -51.25 -44.93
C ARG A 337 -21.80 -50.92 -45.52
N LEU A 338 -21.48 -49.62 -45.68
CA LEU A 338 -20.20 -49.17 -46.20
C LEU A 338 -19.04 -49.63 -45.31
N LEU A 339 -19.17 -49.47 -44.00
CA LEU A 339 -18.14 -49.86 -43.04
C LEU A 339 -18.01 -51.39 -42.90
N MET A 340 -19.13 -52.11 -43.00
CA MET A 340 -19.14 -53.58 -42.97
C MET A 340 -18.45 -54.24 -44.17
N LEU A 341 -18.28 -53.54 -45.29
CA LEU A 341 -17.52 -54.05 -46.43
C LEU A 341 -16.02 -54.13 -46.10
N HIS A 342 -15.50 -53.18 -45.33
CA HIS A 342 -14.10 -53.12 -44.92
C HIS A 342 -13.79 -54.09 -43.79
N THR A 343 -14.74 -54.33 -42.89
CA THR A 343 -14.57 -55.36 -41.84
C THR A 343 -14.76 -56.79 -42.37
N ARG A 344 -15.22 -56.98 -43.61
CA ARG A 344 -15.58 -58.31 -44.15
C ARG A 344 -14.39 -59.22 -44.49
N ASN A 345 -13.28 -58.65 -44.97
CA ASN A 345 -12.14 -59.42 -45.48
C ASN A 345 -11.05 -59.70 -44.42
N GLU A 346 -11.06 -58.96 -43.31
CA GLU A 346 -10.01 -59.02 -42.27
C GLU A 346 -10.32 -60.02 -41.13
N TYR A 347 -11.60 -60.29 -40.87
CA TYR A 347 -12.02 -61.17 -39.79
C TYR A 347 -12.49 -62.52 -40.38
N ASP A 348 -11.64 -63.54 -40.28
CA ASP A 348 -11.78 -64.89 -40.86
C ASP A 348 -13.23 -65.39 -41.07
N ILE A 349 -13.51 -65.83 -42.30
CA ILE A 349 -14.83 -66.07 -42.91
C ILE A 349 -15.50 -67.36 -42.38
N SER A 350 -14.99 -67.95 -41.30
CA SER A 350 -15.46 -69.25 -40.82
C SER A 350 -16.64 -69.21 -39.82
N GLN A 351 -17.14 -68.07 -39.31
CA GLN A 351 -18.07 -68.05 -38.15
C GLN A 351 -19.23 -67.02 -38.10
N ARG A 352 -20.00 -67.08 -36.98
CA ARG A 352 -21.35 -66.51 -36.71
C ARG A 352 -21.49 -65.00 -36.98
N SER A 353 -20.47 -64.21 -36.67
CA SER A 353 -20.42 -62.77 -36.92
C SER A 353 -20.39 -62.48 -38.44
N ALA A 354 -19.57 -63.23 -39.20
CA ALA A 354 -19.54 -63.17 -40.66
C ALA A 354 -20.87 -63.62 -41.30
N ARG A 355 -21.55 -64.64 -40.76
CA ARG A 355 -22.90 -65.06 -41.24
C ARG A 355 -23.98 -64.00 -41.01
N LYS A 356 -23.89 -63.27 -39.89
CA LYS A 356 -24.80 -62.16 -39.58
C LYS A 356 -24.56 -60.99 -40.53
N ILE A 357 -23.29 -60.63 -40.73
CA ILE A 357 -22.86 -59.64 -41.73
C ILE A 357 -23.34 -60.04 -43.13
N GLU A 358 -23.17 -61.31 -43.52
CA GLU A 358 -23.61 -61.83 -44.83
C GLU A 358 -25.14 -61.84 -44.99
N SER A 359 -25.91 -62.14 -43.94
CA SER A 359 -27.37 -62.03 -43.98
C SER A 359 -27.84 -60.58 -44.13
N GLU A 360 -27.21 -59.64 -43.43
CA GLU A 360 -27.55 -58.21 -43.50
C GLU A 360 -27.15 -57.61 -44.86
N LEU A 361 -26.07 -58.09 -45.50
CA LEU A 361 -25.70 -57.71 -46.87
C LEU A 361 -26.53 -58.39 -47.97
N LYS A 362 -27.12 -59.58 -47.73
CA LYS A 362 -27.94 -60.30 -48.72
C LYS A 362 -29.33 -59.69 -48.93
N ASP A 363 -29.93 -59.10 -47.90
CA ASP A 363 -31.24 -58.41 -47.99
C ASP A 363 -31.15 -57.04 -48.72
N SER A 364 -29.97 -56.68 -49.22
CA SER A 364 -29.61 -55.33 -49.61
C SER A 364 -29.97 -54.84 -51.04
N PRO A 365 -30.05 -55.67 -52.10
CA PRO A 365 -30.38 -55.15 -53.43
C PRO A 365 -31.87 -54.76 -53.55
N ASP A 366 -32.78 -55.41 -52.82
CA ASP A 366 -34.21 -55.14 -52.94
C ASP A 366 -34.64 -53.86 -52.22
N VAL A 367 -33.96 -53.45 -51.15
CA VAL A 367 -34.29 -52.25 -50.37
C VAL A 367 -33.81 -50.97 -51.06
N VAL A 368 -32.58 -50.97 -51.61
CA VAL A 368 -32.02 -49.83 -52.35
C VAL A 368 -32.79 -49.58 -53.65
N LYS A 369 -33.17 -50.65 -54.36
CA LYS A 369 -33.96 -50.57 -55.59
C LYS A 369 -35.35 -49.97 -55.33
N LYS A 370 -36.01 -50.38 -54.23
CA LYS A 370 -37.28 -49.79 -53.76
C LYS A 370 -37.15 -48.31 -53.42
N ARG A 371 -36.03 -47.87 -52.86
CA ARG A 371 -35.78 -46.46 -52.47
C ARG A 371 -35.52 -45.56 -53.68
N VAL A 372 -34.76 -46.04 -54.66
CA VAL A 372 -34.55 -45.34 -55.95
C VAL A 372 -35.85 -45.21 -56.73
N GLU A 373 -36.68 -46.26 -56.74
CA GLU A 373 -38.02 -46.23 -57.36
C GLU A 373 -38.99 -45.28 -56.62
N THR A 374 -38.89 -45.14 -55.30
CA THR A 374 -39.73 -44.24 -54.50
C THR A 374 -39.33 -42.76 -54.66
N LEU A 375 -38.04 -42.47 -54.91
CA LEU A 375 -37.57 -41.10 -55.20
C LEU A 375 -37.95 -40.64 -56.62
N GLN A 376 -38.17 -41.56 -57.57
CA GLN A 376 -38.60 -41.23 -58.93
C GLN A 376 -40.13 -41.05 -59.06
N SER A 377 -40.94 -41.52 -58.11
CA SER A 377 -42.41 -41.51 -58.21
C SER A 377 -43.12 -40.26 -57.65
N ASN A 378 -42.39 -39.23 -57.19
CA ASN A 378 -42.96 -38.06 -56.50
C ASN A 378 -43.02 -36.75 -57.30
N HIS A 379 -42.94 -36.79 -58.63
CA HIS A 379 -43.18 -35.60 -59.46
C HIS A 379 -44.21 -35.84 -60.59
N THR A 380 -45.44 -35.33 -60.37
CA THR A 380 -46.45 -35.00 -61.39
C THR A 380 -46.56 -33.46 -61.44
N SER A 381 -45.90 -32.77 -62.39
CA SER A 381 -46.39 -32.21 -63.69
C SER A 381 -47.20 -30.88 -63.59
N PRO A 382 -47.09 -29.89 -64.53
CA PRO A 382 -47.51 -30.10 -65.93
C PRO A 382 -46.86 -29.28 -67.09
N SER A 383 -46.95 -29.86 -68.30
CA SER A 383 -47.09 -29.23 -69.64
C SER A 383 -45.88 -28.48 -70.23
N ASN A 384 -45.60 -28.42 -71.53
CA ASN A 384 -46.24 -28.93 -72.75
C ASN A 384 -45.20 -28.85 -73.90
N SER A 385 -44.94 -29.92 -74.63
CA SER A 385 -44.84 -29.90 -76.10
C SER A 385 -44.56 -31.32 -76.64
N THR A 386 -45.46 -31.77 -77.51
CA THR A 386 -45.52 -33.08 -78.16
C THR A 386 -45.22 -32.89 -79.68
N PRO A 387 -45.14 -33.94 -80.53
CA PRO A 387 -43.92 -34.53 -81.10
C PRO A 387 -43.92 -34.51 -82.66
N PRO A 388 -43.07 -35.27 -83.39
CA PRO A 388 -43.37 -36.70 -83.65
C PRO A 388 -42.17 -37.67 -83.79
N SER A 389 -42.49 -38.95 -83.51
CA SER A 389 -41.74 -40.22 -83.70
C SER A 389 -41.76 -40.71 -85.18
N PRO A 390 -41.54 -42.01 -85.54
CA PRO A 390 -40.82 -43.16 -84.93
C PRO A 390 -39.93 -43.98 -85.92
N ASN A 391 -39.10 -44.93 -85.45
CA ASN A 391 -39.19 -46.39 -85.76
C ASN A 391 -38.02 -47.28 -85.29
N THR A 392 -38.38 -48.22 -84.40
CA THR A 392 -38.16 -49.70 -84.45
C THR A 392 -36.74 -50.29 -84.66
N HIS A 393 -36.23 -51.05 -83.67
CA HIS A 393 -36.36 -52.52 -83.60
C HIS A 393 -35.54 -53.16 -82.45
N SER A 394 -36.12 -54.23 -81.92
CA SER A 394 -35.64 -55.19 -80.92
C SER A 394 -34.31 -55.89 -81.27
N SER A 395 -33.56 -56.35 -80.28
CA SER A 395 -33.47 -57.80 -79.96
C SER A 395 -32.46 -58.15 -78.85
N SER A 396 -32.90 -59.12 -78.06
CA SER A 396 -32.20 -59.95 -77.08
C SER A 396 -30.91 -60.63 -77.56
N ARG A 397 -29.99 -60.95 -76.65
CA ARG A 397 -29.53 -62.35 -76.47
C ARG A 397 -28.70 -62.58 -75.20
N SER A 398 -29.07 -63.67 -74.54
CA SER A 398 -28.46 -64.39 -73.43
C SER A 398 -27.40 -65.40 -73.90
N ARG A 399 -26.49 -65.79 -72.98
CA ARG A 399 -25.93 -67.16 -72.73
C ARG A 399 -24.56 -67.04 -72.04
N ALA A 400 -24.36 -67.44 -70.78
CA ALA A 400 -24.39 -68.77 -70.16
C ALA A 400 -23.08 -69.57 -70.32
N SER A 401 -22.38 -69.74 -69.18
CA SER A 401 -21.63 -70.90 -68.65
C SER A 401 -20.64 -71.67 -69.54
N THR A 402 -19.44 -71.94 -69.01
CA THR A 402 -19.12 -73.25 -68.41
C THR A 402 -17.76 -73.27 -67.69
N ASP A 403 -17.76 -73.99 -66.58
CA ASP A 403 -16.71 -74.41 -65.67
C ASP A 403 -15.78 -75.48 -66.28
N THR A 404 -14.47 -75.48 -66.01
CA THR A 404 -13.68 -76.64 -65.50
C THR A 404 -12.15 -76.40 -65.43
N THR A 405 -11.62 -76.54 -64.21
CA THR A 405 -10.37 -77.23 -63.76
C THR A 405 -9.12 -77.30 -64.66
N ARG A 406 -7.97 -76.78 -64.18
CA ARG A 406 -6.77 -77.56 -63.77
C ARG A 406 -5.56 -76.68 -63.38
N SER A 407 -4.83 -77.24 -62.42
CA SER A 407 -3.59 -76.88 -61.71
C SER A 407 -2.30 -76.53 -62.49
N PHE A 408 -1.42 -75.81 -61.77
CA PHE A 408 0.05 -75.62 -61.92
C PHE A 408 0.57 -74.83 -63.12
N ASP A 409 1.01 -73.58 -62.89
CA ASP A 409 2.43 -73.20 -62.83
C ASP A 409 2.57 -71.70 -62.54
N ALA A 410 3.51 -71.33 -61.67
CA ALA A 410 3.90 -69.94 -61.47
C ALA A 410 4.54 -69.37 -62.75
N PRO A 411 4.37 -68.07 -63.02
CA PRO A 411 5.57 -67.28 -63.23
C PRO A 411 5.55 -65.89 -62.57
N ALA A 412 6.70 -65.57 -61.99
CA ALA A 412 7.40 -64.29 -61.98
C ALA A 412 6.61 -62.97 -62.16
N SER A 413 6.67 -62.17 -61.10
CA SER A 413 6.82 -60.71 -61.07
C SER A 413 6.56 -59.91 -62.36
N THR A 414 5.47 -59.17 -62.35
CA THR A 414 5.40 -57.86 -63.01
C THR A 414 4.84 -56.86 -62.01
N HIS A 415 5.66 -55.85 -61.72
CA HIS A 415 5.30 -54.61 -61.06
C HIS A 415 3.94 -54.10 -61.53
N VAL A 416 3.02 -53.94 -60.58
CA VAL A 416 2.00 -52.90 -60.62
C VAL A 416 2.32 -51.99 -59.45
N ASP A 417 2.54 -50.72 -59.77
CA ASP A 417 2.88 -49.66 -58.84
C ASP A 417 1.85 -49.55 -57.72
N ASP A 418 2.36 -49.44 -56.48
CA ASP A 418 1.57 -49.22 -55.27
C ASP A 418 0.90 -47.84 -55.34
N VAL A 419 -0.38 -47.82 -55.71
CA VAL A 419 -1.25 -46.65 -55.52
C VAL A 419 -1.37 -46.41 -54.00
N PRO A 420 -1.11 -45.20 -53.48
CA PRO A 420 -1.32 -44.87 -52.07
C PRO A 420 -2.73 -45.28 -51.63
N ALA A 421 -2.88 -45.85 -50.44
CA ALA A 421 -4.20 -46.29 -49.95
C ALA A 421 -5.25 -45.15 -49.92
N SER A 422 -4.83 -43.89 -49.92
CA SER A 422 -5.68 -42.69 -50.05
C SER A 422 -6.27 -42.47 -51.45
N GLU A 423 -5.71 -43.09 -52.49
CA GLU A 423 -6.11 -42.92 -53.90
C GLU A 423 -6.91 -44.13 -54.44
N ASP A 424 -6.98 -45.23 -53.69
CA ASP A 424 -7.86 -46.36 -54.00
C ASP A 424 -9.30 -46.06 -53.56
N PRO A 425 -10.29 -45.98 -54.49
CA PRO A 425 -11.70 -45.73 -54.15
C PRO A 425 -12.34 -46.87 -53.34
N THR A 426 -11.69 -48.03 -53.26
CA THR A 426 -12.13 -49.19 -52.48
C THR A 426 -11.44 -49.30 -51.11
N SER A 427 -10.60 -48.34 -50.73
CA SER A 427 -9.92 -48.34 -49.44
C SER A 427 -10.82 -47.89 -48.29
N LEU A 428 -10.49 -48.36 -47.08
CA LEU A 428 -11.13 -47.90 -45.85
C LEU A 428 -10.92 -46.39 -45.68
N GLN A 429 -9.72 -45.88 -45.95
CA GLN A 429 -9.38 -44.48 -45.77
C GLN A 429 -10.26 -43.56 -46.63
N THR A 430 -10.44 -43.87 -47.92
CA THR A 430 -11.32 -43.11 -48.81
C THR A 430 -12.77 -43.13 -48.33
N THR A 431 -13.23 -44.26 -47.78
CA THR A 431 -14.56 -44.37 -47.18
C THR A 431 -14.69 -43.50 -45.93
N LEU A 432 -13.70 -43.50 -45.04
CA LEU A 432 -13.70 -42.63 -43.85
C LEU A 432 -13.67 -41.15 -44.24
N SER A 433 -12.80 -40.75 -45.18
CA SER A 433 -12.73 -39.39 -45.72
C SER A 433 -14.07 -38.93 -46.31
N SER A 434 -14.84 -39.81 -46.94
CA SER A 434 -16.19 -39.47 -47.44
C SER A 434 -17.24 -39.27 -46.34
N LEU A 435 -17.04 -39.87 -45.16
CA LEU A 435 -17.95 -39.79 -44.02
C LEU A 435 -17.63 -38.63 -43.07
N LEU A 436 -16.36 -38.21 -42.98
CA LEU A 436 -15.91 -37.17 -42.05
C LEU A 436 -16.58 -35.79 -42.26
N PRO A 437 -16.89 -35.31 -43.47
CA PRO A 437 -17.66 -34.07 -43.66
C PRO A 437 -19.08 -34.13 -43.06
N HIS A 438 -19.60 -35.34 -42.82
CA HIS A 438 -20.90 -35.57 -42.19
C HIS A 438 -20.80 -35.68 -40.66
N ASP A 439 -19.61 -35.61 -40.07
CA ASP A 439 -19.41 -35.62 -38.62
C ASP A 439 -19.87 -34.30 -38.00
N GLU A 440 -20.84 -34.40 -37.09
CA GLU A 440 -21.42 -33.22 -36.44
C GLU A 440 -20.38 -32.37 -35.71
N LEU A 441 -19.35 -32.98 -35.08
CA LEU A 441 -18.34 -32.24 -34.33
C LEU A 441 -17.51 -31.35 -35.27
N HIS A 442 -16.96 -31.91 -36.34
CA HIS A 442 -16.23 -31.12 -37.35
C HIS A 442 -17.11 -30.02 -37.95
N GLN A 443 -18.38 -30.30 -38.24
CA GLN A 443 -19.31 -29.26 -38.70
C GLN A 443 -19.56 -28.18 -37.65
N GLN A 444 -19.67 -28.53 -36.36
CA GLN A 444 -19.87 -27.53 -35.30
C GLN A 444 -18.62 -26.68 -35.06
N MET A 445 -17.43 -27.27 -35.21
CA MET A 445 -16.15 -26.55 -35.16
C MET A 445 -16.05 -25.56 -36.32
N GLY A 446 -16.23 -26.02 -37.56
CA GLY A 446 -16.19 -25.16 -38.75
C GLY A 446 -17.25 -24.06 -38.75
N ARG A 447 -18.47 -24.35 -38.27
CA ARG A 447 -19.56 -23.36 -38.14
C ARG A 447 -19.45 -22.45 -36.91
N ARG A 448 -18.32 -22.48 -36.17
CA ARG A 448 -18.09 -21.64 -34.99
C ARG A 448 -19.15 -21.77 -33.88
N LYS A 449 -19.65 -22.99 -33.65
CA LYS A 449 -20.71 -23.28 -32.66
C LYS A 449 -20.21 -23.98 -31.39
N ALA A 450 -19.20 -24.83 -31.50
CA ALA A 450 -18.57 -25.52 -30.37
C ALA A 450 -17.12 -25.87 -30.75
N PHE A 451 -16.21 -25.87 -29.77
CA PHE A 451 -14.79 -26.22 -29.96
C PHE A 451 -14.04 -25.43 -31.06
N HIS A 452 -14.57 -24.28 -31.46
CA HIS A 452 -13.95 -23.40 -32.47
C HIS A 452 -12.78 -22.54 -31.96
N ASP A 453 -12.62 -22.41 -30.64
CA ASP A 453 -11.70 -21.48 -29.99
C ASP A 453 -10.29 -22.07 -29.84
N GLY A 454 -9.71 -22.47 -30.98
CA GLY A 454 -8.36 -23.02 -31.10
C GLY A 454 -8.21 -24.50 -30.74
N TRP A 455 -9.30 -25.27 -30.67
CA TRP A 455 -9.20 -26.72 -30.47
C TRP A 455 -8.86 -27.43 -31.79
N CYS A 456 -8.01 -28.44 -31.67
CA CYS A 456 -7.56 -29.30 -32.76
C CYS A 456 -7.87 -30.76 -32.42
N GLU A 457 -8.07 -31.58 -33.44
CA GLU A 457 -8.20 -33.03 -33.32
C GLU A 457 -7.18 -33.71 -34.24
N GLY A 458 -6.65 -34.87 -33.83
CA GLY A 458 -5.79 -35.66 -34.69
C GLY A 458 -6.55 -36.24 -35.90
N PRO A 459 -5.86 -36.58 -37.00
CA PRO A 459 -6.52 -37.17 -38.16
C PRO A 459 -7.19 -38.50 -37.79
N ILE A 460 -8.49 -38.63 -38.11
CA ILE A 460 -9.26 -39.85 -37.83
C ILE A 460 -9.00 -40.87 -38.94
N SER A 461 -8.13 -41.84 -38.67
CA SER A 461 -7.82 -42.97 -39.57
C SER A 461 -8.46 -44.29 -39.12
N PHE A 462 -9.36 -44.25 -38.12
CA PHE A 462 -9.97 -45.44 -37.51
C PHE A 462 -11.50 -45.48 -37.67
N LEU A 463 -12.06 -46.69 -37.64
CA LEU A 463 -13.51 -46.92 -37.71
C LEU A 463 -14.29 -46.23 -36.57
N PRO A 464 -15.56 -45.82 -36.79
CA PRO A 464 -16.42 -45.30 -35.74
C PRO A 464 -16.41 -46.15 -34.47
N THR A 465 -16.34 -45.51 -33.30
CA THR A 465 -16.18 -46.19 -32.00
C THR A 465 -17.50 -46.64 -31.38
N TYR A 466 -18.63 -46.15 -31.89
CA TYR A 466 -19.98 -46.45 -31.39
C TYR A 466 -20.94 -46.75 -32.56
N LYS A 467 -21.95 -47.61 -32.46
CA LYS A 467 -22.28 -48.54 -31.37
C LYS A 467 -22.05 -49.97 -31.83
N TYR A 468 -21.44 -50.80 -30.99
CA TYR A 468 -21.17 -52.22 -31.27
C TYR A 468 -22.05 -53.17 -30.46
N ASP A 469 -22.14 -54.42 -30.91
CA ASP A 469 -22.64 -55.52 -30.09
C ASP A 469 -21.50 -56.00 -29.16
N ALA A 470 -21.68 -55.88 -27.84
CA ALA A 470 -20.67 -56.29 -26.86
C ALA A 470 -20.30 -57.79 -27.02
N GLY A 471 -19.00 -58.09 -26.96
CA GLY A 471 -18.45 -59.43 -27.12
C GLY A 471 -18.25 -59.90 -28.57
N THR A 472 -18.41 -59.01 -29.55
CA THR A 472 -18.23 -59.31 -30.98
C THR A 472 -17.18 -58.42 -31.62
N VAL A 473 -16.47 -58.96 -32.63
CA VAL A 473 -15.50 -58.20 -33.43
C VAL A 473 -16.18 -57.65 -34.69
N GLY A 474 -16.09 -56.33 -34.91
CA GLY A 474 -16.52 -55.68 -36.16
C GLY A 474 -18.04 -55.67 -36.43
N VAL A 475 -18.90 -56.05 -35.48
CA VAL A 475 -20.36 -56.05 -35.63
C VAL A 475 -20.98 -54.85 -34.93
N PHE A 476 -21.56 -53.95 -35.74
CA PHE A 476 -22.30 -52.78 -35.25
C PHE A 476 -23.69 -53.16 -34.69
N ASP A 477 -24.29 -52.25 -33.91
CA ASP A 477 -25.52 -52.44 -33.12
C ASP A 477 -26.66 -53.12 -33.89
N SER A 478 -27.03 -54.32 -33.43
CA SER A 478 -28.15 -55.09 -33.98
C SER A 478 -29.42 -55.01 -33.14
N SER A 479 -29.45 -54.13 -32.14
CA SER A 479 -30.64 -53.87 -31.33
C SER A 479 -31.79 -53.34 -32.19
N GLU A 480 -33.01 -53.35 -31.65
CA GLU A 480 -34.21 -52.81 -32.33
C GLU A 480 -34.04 -51.35 -32.78
N LYS A 481 -33.20 -50.57 -32.09
CA LYS A 481 -32.94 -49.16 -32.39
C LYS A 481 -31.91 -48.96 -33.51
N LYS A 482 -31.17 -50.00 -33.91
CA LYS A 482 -30.12 -50.01 -34.96
C LYS A 482 -29.37 -48.69 -35.09
N ARG A 483 -28.70 -48.24 -34.01
CA ARG A 483 -28.04 -46.93 -33.97
C ARG A 483 -26.97 -46.83 -35.07
N ALA A 484 -26.94 -45.71 -35.79
CA ALA A 484 -25.94 -45.45 -36.82
C ALA A 484 -24.53 -45.47 -36.21
N PRO A 485 -23.53 -46.06 -36.90
CA PRO A 485 -22.13 -45.91 -36.50
C PRO A 485 -21.72 -44.43 -36.41
N SER A 486 -20.98 -44.03 -35.38
CA SER A 486 -20.55 -42.65 -35.13
C SER A 486 -19.26 -42.60 -34.30
N TRP A 487 -18.45 -41.55 -34.50
CA TRP A 487 -17.27 -41.22 -33.70
C TRP A 487 -17.68 -40.43 -32.46
N CYS A 488 -18.30 -41.12 -31.49
CA CYS A 488 -18.75 -40.52 -30.24
C CYS A 488 -17.60 -40.22 -29.29
N ASP A 489 -16.60 -41.10 -29.24
CA ASP A 489 -15.43 -40.98 -28.37
C ASP A 489 -14.34 -40.19 -29.09
N ARG A 490 -13.85 -39.10 -28.48
CA ARG A 490 -12.91 -38.16 -29.12
C ARG A 490 -11.84 -37.67 -28.16
N ILE A 491 -10.68 -37.26 -28.70
CA ILE A 491 -9.59 -36.58 -27.98
C ILE A 491 -9.19 -35.35 -28.78
N LEU A 492 -9.61 -34.18 -28.29
CA LEU A 492 -9.16 -32.88 -28.78
C LEU A 492 -8.02 -32.36 -27.91
N TYR A 493 -7.21 -31.51 -28.48
CA TYR A 493 -6.19 -30.77 -27.76
C TYR A 493 -6.19 -29.31 -28.20
N ARG A 494 -5.65 -28.43 -27.36
CA ARG A 494 -5.52 -27.01 -27.67
C ARG A 494 -4.22 -26.49 -27.09
N THR A 495 -3.52 -25.68 -27.87
CA THR A 495 -2.38 -24.91 -27.35
C THR A 495 -2.79 -23.46 -27.11
N ARG A 496 -2.05 -22.78 -26.23
CA ARG A 496 -2.19 -21.34 -26.02
C ARG A 496 -1.95 -20.54 -27.30
N ARG A 497 -1.03 -20.99 -28.16
CA ARG A 497 -0.75 -20.38 -29.47
C ARG A 497 -2.00 -20.37 -30.34
N ASP A 498 -2.63 -21.53 -30.52
CA ASP A 498 -3.79 -21.68 -31.42
C ASP A 498 -5.00 -20.87 -30.91
N ARG A 499 -5.17 -20.81 -29.59
CA ARG A 499 -6.21 -19.96 -28.97
C ARG A 499 -5.96 -18.48 -29.21
N LEU A 500 -4.74 -18.00 -28.99
CA LEU A 500 -4.39 -16.59 -29.18
C LEU A 500 -4.50 -16.19 -30.65
N ALA A 501 -4.10 -17.08 -31.58
CA ALA A 501 -4.28 -16.89 -33.01
C ALA A 501 -5.77 -16.76 -33.37
N TYR A 502 -6.63 -17.63 -32.82
CA TYR A 502 -8.07 -17.52 -33.00
C TYR A 502 -8.63 -16.20 -32.46
N GLN A 503 -8.23 -15.78 -31.25
CA GLN A 503 -8.67 -14.51 -30.67
C GLN A 503 -8.23 -13.31 -31.51
N ALA A 504 -6.99 -13.32 -32.03
CA ALA A 504 -6.49 -12.28 -32.91
C ALA A 504 -7.33 -12.19 -34.19
N LYS A 505 -7.68 -13.34 -34.80
CA LYS A 505 -8.54 -13.40 -35.99
C LYS A 505 -9.94 -12.82 -35.72
N ILE A 506 -10.55 -13.12 -34.57
CA ILE A 506 -11.86 -12.55 -34.20
C ILE A 506 -11.78 -11.03 -34.03
N VAL A 507 -10.74 -10.52 -33.36
CA VAL A 507 -10.54 -9.08 -33.20
C VAL A 507 -10.33 -8.38 -34.55
N GLU A 508 -9.59 -9.00 -35.46
CA GLU A 508 -9.38 -8.49 -36.82
C GLU A 508 -10.69 -8.45 -37.62
N GLU A 509 -11.49 -9.53 -37.58
CA GLU A 509 -12.80 -9.58 -38.22
C GLU A 509 -13.78 -8.54 -37.65
N GLU A 510 -13.81 -8.34 -36.32
CA GLU A 510 -14.62 -7.30 -35.68
C GLU A 510 -14.15 -5.90 -36.06
N ALA A 511 -12.84 -5.68 -36.16
CA ALA A 511 -12.27 -4.42 -36.61
C ALA A 511 -12.58 -4.15 -38.10
N ALA A 512 -12.52 -5.17 -38.95
CA ALA A 512 -12.92 -5.08 -40.35
C ALA A 512 -14.42 -4.74 -40.47
N LYS A 513 -15.27 -5.45 -39.73
CA LYS A 513 -16.71 -5.17 -39.71
C LYS A 513 -17.03 -3.77 -39.19
N LYS A 514 -16.32 -3.29 -38.17
CA LYS A 514 -16.48 -1.92 -37.66
C LYS A 514 -16.03 -0.88 -38.69
N LYS A 515 -14.91 -1.12 -39.40
CA LYS A 515 -14.46 -0.25 -40.50
C LYS A 515 -15.48 -0.21 -41.64
N ASP A 516 -16.08 -1.35 -41.99
CA ASP A 516 -17.13 -1.44 -43.01
C ASP A 516 -18.41 -0.71 -42.57
N GLU A 517 -18.83 -0.86 -41.31
CA GLU A 517 -19.96 -0.12 -40.74
C GLU A 517 -19.70 1.39 -40.67
N GLU A 518 -18.47 1.82 -40.37
CA GLU A 518 -18.05 3.23 -40.38
C GLU A 518 -18.00 3.81 -41.81
N MET A 519 -17.47 3.07 -42.79
CA MET A 519 -17.50 3.46 -44.21
C MET A 519 -18.94 3.58 -44.71
N ARG A 520 -19.81 2.66 -44.32
CA ARG A 520 -21.24 2.69 -44.64
C ARG A 520 -21.97 3.86 -43.97
N ALA A 521 -21.65 4.16 -42.71
CA ALA A 521 -22.25 5.26 -41.94
C ALA A 521 -21.79 6.65 -42.41
N ASN A 522 -20.55 6.75 -42.94
CA ASN A 522 -20.01 7.98 -43.52
C ASN A 522 -20.56 8.32 -44.93
N GLY A 523 -21.55 7.56 -45.41
CA GLY A 523 -22.34 7.93 -46.58
C GLY A 523 -21.69 7.61 -47.93
N THR A 524 -20.65 6.78 -47.97
CA THR A 524 -20.00 6.39 -49.23
C THR A 524 -20.88 5.48 -50.10
N ASP A 525 -21.99 4.96 -49.57
CA ASP A 525 -23.04 4.26 -50.34
C ASP A 525 -23.84 5.19 -51.29
N GLN A 526 -23.68 6.53 -51.22
CA GLN A 526 -24.33 7.47 -52.14
C GLN A 526 -23.52 7.82 -53.40
N ALA A 527 -22.34 7.21 -53.61
CA ALA A 527 -21.59 7.33 -54.86
C ALA A 527 -21.71 6.09 -55.78
N GLY A 528 -22.63 5.16 -55.46
CA GLY A 528 -22.84 3.94 -56.25
C GLY A 528 -24.01 4.00 -57.23
N ASN A 529 -24.62 5.16 -57.45
CA ASN A 529 -25.82 5.27 -58.27
C ASN A 529 -25.76 6.30 -59.41
N ASP A 530 -24.64 7.01 -59.57
CA ASP A 530 -24.42 7.87 -60.73
C ASP A 530 -23.09 7.50 -61.39
N GLU A 531 -23.18 7.23 -62.69
CA GLU A 531 -22.09 7.20 -63.68
C GLU A 531 -21.41 5.84 -63.97
N GLU A 532 -22.14 5.05 -64.75
CA GLU A 532 -21.65 4.37 -65.96
C GLU A 532 -20.65 5.29 -66.73
N ILE A 533 -19.35 5.19 -66.44
CA ILE A 533 -18.29 5.77 -67.30
C ILE A 533 -17.33 4.65 -67.71
N LEU A 534 -17.65 4.11 -68.87
CA LEU A 534 -16.75 3.43 -69.78
C LEU A 534 -15.63 4.41 -70.17
N TYR A 535 -14.43 4.24 -69.60
CA TYR A 535 -13.26 5.01 -70.05
C TYR A 535 -12.69 4.38 -71.33
N ASP A 536 -12.86 5.07 -72.46
CA ASP A 536 -12.11 4.82 -73.68
C ASP A 536 -10.63 5.12 -73.43
N TYR A 537 -9.77 4.10 -73.61
CA TYR A 537 -8.32 4.21 -73.44
C TYR A 537 -7.65 4.62 -74.77
N ASP A 538 -7.08 5.83 -74.81
CA ASP A 538 -6.24 6.35 -75.90
C ASP A 538 -4.74 6.13 -75.56
N PRO A 539 -4.02 5.24 -76.28
CA PRO A 539 -2.72 4.73 -75.86
C PRO A 539 -1.50 5.63 -76.14
N GLU A 540 -1.66 6.88 -76.58
CA GLU A 540 -0.51 7.73 -76.95
C GLU A 540 -0.19 8.91 -76.00
N ALA A 541 -0.94 9.13 -74.92
CA ALA A 541 -0.81 10.40 -74.16
C ALA A 541 -0.04 10.36 -72.83
N ASP A 542 0.10 9.24 -72.11
CA ASP A 542 0.67 9.26 -70.74
C ASP A 542 1.88 8.33 -70.54
N GLY A 543 2.99 8.72 -71.16
CA GLY A 543 4.33 8.29 -70.75
C GLY A 543 4.96 9.34 -69.81
N GLY A 544 5.06 9.07 -68.50
CA GLY A 544 5.75 9.99 -67.59
C GLY A 544 5.73 9.69 -66.09
N SER A 545 6.50 8.69 -65.65
CA SER A 545 7.23 8.60 -64.35
C SER A 545 6.48 8.67 -63.00
N GLY A 546 6.43 7.53 -62.27
CA GLY A 546 6.25 7.45 -60.80
C GLY A 546 5.81 6.05 -60.34
N PRO A 547 6.35 5.46 -59.24
CA PRO A 547 6.59 4.02 -59.17
C PRO A 547 5.44 3.17 -58.61
N ALA A 548 5.08 2.15 -59.40
CA ALA A 548 4.63 0.80 -59.06
C ALA A 548 3.98 0.55 -57.68
N ALA A 549 2.67 0.75 -57.61
CA ALA A 549 1.79 -0.14 -56.85
C ALA A 549 1.28 -1.19 -57.83
N ASP A 550 1.81 -2.40 -57.73
CA ASP A 550 1.40 -3.52 -58.57
C ASP A 550 0.07 -4.06 -58.03
N SER A 551 -0.89 -4.11 -58.94
CA SER A 551 -2.26 -4.50 -58.76
C SER A 551 -2.46 -5.85 -59.44
N GLY A 552 -3.05 -6.80 -58.73
CA GLY A 552 -3.69 -7.96 -59.34
C GLY A 552 -3.33 -9.27 -58.66
N ASP A 553 -4.19 -9.73 -57.76
CA ASP A 553 -5.01 -10.87 -58.16
C ASP A 553 -6.33 -10.88 -57.39
N TYR A 554 -7.42 -11.05 -58.13
CA TYR A 554 -8.78 -11.24 -57.64
C TYR A 554 -9.14 -12.67 -58.06
N ASP A 555 -8.70 -13.65 -57.27
CA ASP A 555 -9.15 -15.03 -57.37
C ASP A 555 -10.04 -15.28 -56.15
N GLU A 556 -11.36 -15.24 -56.34
CA GLU A 556 -12.21 -16.43 -56.42
C GLU A 556 -12.19 -17.24 -55.11
N TYR A 557 -13.35 -17.29 -54.47
CA TYR A 557 -13.61 -18.07 -53.27
C TYR A 557 -13.31 -19.55 -53.53
N ASP A 558 -12.12 -20.01 -53.19
CA ASP A 558 -11.84 -21.43 -52.94
C ASP A 558 -11.74 -21.65 -51.42
N GLU A 559 -12.91 -21.73 -50.76
CA GLU A 559 -13.01 -22.44 -49.48
C GLU A 559 -12.85 -23.94 -49.77
N ASN A 560 -11.62 -24.41 -50.01
CA ASN A 560 -11.17 -25.82 -49.88
C ASN A 560 -9.66 -25.93 -50.15
N GLU A 561 -8.82 -25.42 -49.25
CA GLU A 561 -7.41 -25.85 -49.20
C GLU A 561 -7.01 -26.10 -47.74
N ASP A 562 -7.50 -27.22 -47.21
CA ASP A 562 -6.84 -27.93 -46.12
C ASP A 562 -5.65 -28.67 -46.73
N GLY A 563 -4.42 -28.23 -46.47
CA GLY A 563 -3.22 -29.03 -46.76
C GLY A 563 -1.95 -28.23 -47.08
N ASP A 564 -1.01 -28.28 -46.14
CA ASP A 564 0.44 -28.19 -46.38
C ASP A 564 1.06 -26.82 -46.71
N GLU A 565 1.07 -25.90 -45.74
CA GLU A 565 2.25 -25.05 -45.50
C GLU A 565 2.82 -25.33 -44.11
N VAL A 566 3.83 -26.20 -44.08
CA VAL A 566 4.66 -26.53 -42.90
C VAL A 566 5.55 -25.33 -42.60
N GLY A 567 5.13 -24.48 -41.66
CA GLY A 567 5.78 -23.23 -41.27
C GLY A 567 6.02 -23.15 -39.77
N GLU A 568 7.23 -23.51 -39.32
CA GLU A 568 7.71 -23.36 -37.92
C GLU A 568 6.76 -23.97 -36.85
N ASP A 569 6.38 -25.22 -37.06
CA ASP A 569 5.22 -25.84 -36.40
C ASP A 569 5.53 -26.49 -35.03
N GLY A 570 5.17 -25.81 -33.93
CA GLY A 570 4.96 -26.49 -32.64
C GLY A 570 5.28 -25.69 -31.37
N VAL A 571 6.01 -24.57 -31.49
CA VAL A 571 6.47 -23.79 -30.32
C VAL A 571 5.35 -22.92 -29.74
N VAL A 572 5.14 -23.03 -28.43
CA VAL A 572 4.12 -22.35 -27.64
C VAL A 572 4.80 -21.52 -26.55
N VAL A 573 4.58 -20.21 -26.58
CA VAL A 573 5.02 -19.32 -25.50
C VAL A 573 4.05 -19.40 -24.34
N THR A 574 4.50 -19.99 -23.23
CA THR A 574 3.71 -20.14 -22.00
C THR A 574 3.35 -18.79 -21.39
N LYS A 575 2.38 -18.78 -20.48
CA LYS A 575 1.99 -17.56 -19.72
C LYS A 575 3.17 -16.96 -18.92
N LYS A 576 4.19 -17.76 -18.61
CA LYS A 576 5.44 -17.31 -17.98
C LYS A 576 6.59 -17.08 -19.00
N GLY A 577 6.28 -16.91 -20.29
CA GLY A 577 7.26 -16.55 -21.30
C GLY A 577 8.35 -17.60 -21.57
N PHE A 578 8.06 -18.88 -21.30
CA PHE A 578 8.90 -20.01 -21.72
C PHE A 578 8.40 -20.58 -23.05
N GLU A 579 9.30 -21.13 -23.84
CA GLU A 579 8.99 -21.82 -25.09
C GLU A 579 8.87 -23.33 -24.82
N ASP A 580 7.67 -23.86 -25.04
CA ASP A 580 7.36 -25.28 -24.93
C ASP A 580 6.88 -25.80 -26.30
N GLU A 581 6.94 -27.11 -26.54
CA GLU A 581 6.54 -27.72 -27.83
C GLU A 581 5.67 -28.96 -27.59
N LEU A 582 4.55 -29.06 -28.31
CA LEU A 582 3.65 -30.21 -28.25
C LEU A 582 3.51 -30.87 -29.62
N LYS A 583 3.84 -32.16 -29.71
CA LYS A 583 3.71 -32.97 -30.93
C LYS A 583 2.79 -34.17 -30.70
N LEU A 584 1.75 -34.32 -31.52
CA LEU A 584 0.95 -35.55 -31.57
C LEU A 584 1.76 -36.65 -32.26
N GLU A 585 2.01 -37.77 -31.58
CA GLU A 585 2.69 -38.94 -32.17
C GLU A 585 1.70 -39.86 -32.88
N TYR A 586 0.55 -40.15 -32.27
CA TYR A 586 -0.50 -40.95 -32.89
C TYR A 586 -1.86 -40.74 -32.23
N TYR A 587 -2.92 -41.13 -32.94
CA TYR A 587 -4.31 -41.14 -32.47
C TYR A 587 -5.00 -42.42 -32.99
N ALA A 588 -5.39 -43.35 -32.10
CA ALA A 588 -5.81 -44.69 -32.50
C ALA A 588 -6.95 -45.29 -31.66
N ALA A 589 -7.84 -46.03 -32.31
CA ALA A 589 -8.90 -46.79 -31.65
C ALA A 589 -8.55 -48.28 -31.53
N HIS A 590 -8.77 -48.85 -30.35
CA HIS A 590 -8.52 -50.25 -30.03
C HIS A 590 -9.71 -51.14 -30.42
N GLN A 591 -9.91 -51.32 -31.73
CA GLN A 591 -11.06 -52.04 -32.31
C GLN A 591 -11.22 -53.47 -31.79
N ARG A 592 -10.13 -54.12 -31.35
CA ARG A 592 -10.15 -55.49 -30.81
C ARG A 592 -10.49 -55.56 -29.33
N VAL A 593 -10.89 -54.48 -28.66
CA VAL A 593 -11.47 -54.54 -27.31
C VAL A 593 -12.98 -54.76 -27.39
N LEU A 594 -13.50 -55.82 -26.74
CA LEU A 594 -14.87 -56.32 -26.95
C LEU A 594 -15.78 -56.20 -25.72
N SER A 595 -15.25 -55.73 -24.59
CA SER A 595 -15.96 -55.73 -23.31
C SER A 595 -17.05 -54.65 -23.18
N SER A 596 -17.09 -53.67 -24.09
CA SER A 596 -18.07 -52.58 -24.14
C SER A 596 -18.71 -52.49 -25.54
N ASP A 597 -19.81 -51.76 -25.66
CA ASP A 597 -20.41 -51.34 -26.94
C ASP A 597 -19.73 -50.10 -27.56
N HIS A 598 -18.79 -49.49 -26.84
CA HIS A 598 -17.82 -48.52 -27.35
C HIS A 598 -16.41 -49.11 -27.47
N LYS A 599 -15.61 -48.56 -28.39
CA LYS A 599 -14.19 -48.89 -28.54
C LYS A 599 -13.32 -47.87 -27.80
N PRO A 600 -12.32 -48.32 -27.01
CA PRO A 600 -11.38 -47.40 -26.36
C PRO A 600 -10.51 -46.72 -27.40
N LEU A 601 -10.09 -45.50 -27.08
CA LEU A 601 -9.32 -44.60 -27.93
C LEU A 601 -8.16 -44.03 -27.11
N ASP A 602 -6.99 -43.92 -27.70
CA ASP A 602 -5.86 -43.22 -27.11
C ASP A 602 -5.12 -42.31 -28.12
N ALA A 603 -4.42 -41.33 -27.56
CA ALA A 603 -3.51 -40.45 -28.26
C ALA A 603 -2.26 -40.26 -27.40
N VAL A 604 -1.09 -40.29 -28.04
CA VAL A 604 0.18 -39.98 -27.37
C VAL A 604 0.74 -38.69 -27.93
N PHE A 605 1.13 -37.81 -27.01
CA PHE A 605 1.76 -36.53 -27.31
C PHE A 605 3.16 -36.51 -26.70
N THR A 606 4.13 -36.00 -27.43
CA THR A 606 5.43 -35.61 -26.87
C THR A 606 5.38 -34.12 -26.53
N LEU A 607 5.58 -33.81 -25.25
CA LEU A 607 5.67 -32.45 -24.71
C LEU A 607 7.11 -32.17 -24.31
N THR A 608 7.73 -31.20 -24.96
CA THR A 608 9.02 -30.61 -24.53
C THR A 608 8.72 -29.33 -23.77
N TYR A 609 9.13 -29.25 -22.51
CA TYR A 609 8.83 -28.12 -21.64
C TYR A 609 10.04 -27.64 -20.85
N ALA A 610 10.02 -26.37 -20.49
CA ALA A 610 11.06 -25.73 -19.69
C ALA A 610 10.91 -26.07 -18.19
N ALA A 611 11.71 -26.99 -17.63
CA ALA A 611 11.61 -27.40 -16.22
C ALA A 611 12.57 -26.61 -15.31
N VAL A 612 12.07 -26.13 -14.17
CA VAL A 612 12.90 -25.51 -13.11
C VAL A 612 13.71 -26.58 -12.37
N VAL A 613 15.03 -26.37 -12.30
CA VAL A 613 15.94 -27.19 -11.49
C VAL A 613 16.04 -26.59 -10.08
N PRO A 614 15.53 -27.26 -9.02
CA PRO A 614 15.43 -26.68 -7.68
C PRO A 614 16.77 -26.20 -7.10
N ASP A 615 17.83 -27.00 -7.24
CA ASP A 615 19.15 -26.68 -6.68
C ASP A 615 19.78 -25.44 -7.34
N LEU A 616 19.62 -25.29 -8.66
CA LEU A 616 20.10 -24.11 -9.38
C LEU A 616 19.29 -22.87 -9.01
N LYS A 617 17.97 -22.99 -8.86
CA LYS A 617 17.11 -21.88 -8.43
C LYS A 617 17.47 -21.42 -7.03
N ALA A 618 17.71 -22.33 -6.10
CA ALA A 618 18.16 -22.00 -4.74
C ALA A 618 19.51 -21.28 -4.74
N LYS A 619 20.45 -21.69 -5.61
CA LYS A 619 21.73 -21.01 -5.78
C LYS A 619 21.55 -19.58 -6.30
N VAL A 620 20.81 -19.39 -7.40
CA VAL A 620 20.52 -18.07 -7.98
C VAL A 620 19.80 -17.18 -6.97
N HIS A 621 18.80 -17.71 -6.25
CA HIS A 621 18.12 -16.99 -5.18
C HIS A 621 19.11 -16.48 -4.12
N SER A 622 20.05 -17.32 -3.67
CA SER A 622 21.05 -16.90 -2.68
C SER A 622 22.01 -15.82 -3.19
N GLU A 623 22.33 -15.84 -4.49
CA GLU A 623 23.19 -14.83 -5.12
C GLU A 623 22.46 -13.50 -5.27
N VAL A 624 21.24 -13.52 -5.82
CA VAL A 624 20.41 -12.32 -6.01
C VAL A 624 20.07 -11.66 -4.67
N ALA A 625 19.72 -12.44 -3.65
CA ALA A 625 19.45 -11.90 -2.32
C ALA A 625 20.67 -11.18 -1.72
N LYS A 626 21.89 -11.75 -1.88
CA LYS A 626 23.13 -11.10 -1.43
C LYS A 626 23.44 -9.84 -2.22
N GLU A 627 23.16 -9.83 -3.52
CA GLU A 627 23.35 -8.67 -4.37
C GLU A 627 22.41 -7.53 -3.99
N LEU A 628 21.11 -7.83 -3.80
CA LEU A 628 20.11 -6.86 -3.37
C LEU A 628 20.45 -6.28 -1.99
N ASP A 629 20.78 -7.12 -1.00
CA ASP A 629 21.18 -6.68 0.35
C ASP A 629 22.46 -5.81 0.31
N LYS A 630 23.42 -6.16 -0.54
CA LYS A 630 24.62 -5.33 -0.75
C LYS A 630 24.26 -3.99 -1.36
N THR A 631 23.42 -3.96 -2.41
CA THR A 631 23.01 -2.72 -3.06
C THR A 631 22.20 -1.83 -2.12
N GLU A 632 21.26 -2.39 -1.34
CA GLU A 632 20.47 -1.66 -0.35
C GLU A 632 21.36 -1.04 0.72
N ASN A 633 22.34 -1.80 1.23
CA ASN A 633 23.28 -1.26 2.20
C ASN A 633 24.21 -0.19 1.61
N GLU A 634 24.57 -0.28 0.33
CA GLU A 634 25.40 0.72 -0.37
C GLU A 634 24.63 1.99 -0.75
N THR A 635 23.31 1.89 -0.99
CA THR A 635 22.46 3.01 -1.38
C THR A 635 21.71 3.66 -0.23
N ARG A 636 21.75 3.10 0.99
CA ARG A 636 21.09 3.69 2.16
C ARG A 636 21.73 5.03 2.56
N PRO A 637 20.98 6.16 2.57
CA PRO A 637 21.46 7.43 3.07
C PRO A 637 21.89 7.34 4.54
N ASN A 638 23.07 7.86 4.86
CA ASN A 638 23.61 7.83 6.22
C ASN A 638 24.27 9.17 6.57
N VAL A 639 23.90 9.68 7.73
CA VAL A 639 24.39 10.96 8.24
C VAL A 639 25.01 10.70 9.62
N THR A 640 26.00 11.50 10.00
CA THR A 640 26.62 11.46 11.32
C THR A 640 26.41 12.81 11.99
N VAL A 641 25.88 12.78 13.20
CA VAL A 641 25.69 13.98 14.03
C VAL A 641 26.84 14.05 15.02
N VAL A 642 27.58 15.16 14.98
CA VAL A 642 28.65 15.47 15.91
C VAL A 642 28.19 16.63 16.77
N VAL A 643 28.04 16.39 18.07
CA VAL A 643 27.75 17.44 19.06
C VAL A 643 29.08 18.03 19.53
N ASP A 644 29.24 19.35 19.44
CA ASP A 644 30.47 20.00 19.90
C ASP A 644 30.59 19.87 21.43
N ARG A 645 31.58 19.09 21.86
CA ARG A 645 31.89 18.89 23.28
C ARG A 645 32.57 20.13 23.84
N HIS A 646 31.87 20.88 24.67
CA HIS A 646 32.43 22.02 25.36
C HIS A 646 33.29 21.55 26.56
N ARG A 647 34.61 21.70 26.49
CA ARG A 647 35.49 21.67 27.67
C ARG A 647 35.34 23.00 28.40
N HIS A 648 34.83 23.01 29.63
CA HIS A 648 34.81 24.23 30.44
C HIS A 648 36.21 24.46 31.02
N GLU A 649 36.78 25.65 30.81
CA GLU A 649 38.06 26.05 31.42
C GLU A 649 37.94 26.39 32.93
N ASP A 650 36.76 26.23 33.55
CA ASP A 650 36.48 26.58 34.96
C ASP A 650 36.27 25.38 35.89
N GLU A 651 36.79 24.20 35.55
CA GLU A 651 36.57 22.94 36.30
C GLU A 651 37.43 22.73 37.56
N GLU A 652 37.98 23.78 38.19
CA GLU A 652 38.76 23.59 39.43
C GLU A 652 37.94 23.61 40.73
N LYS A 653 36.62 23.88 40.76
CA LYS A 653 35.92 24.09 42.05
C LYS A 653 34.51 23.53 42.29
N ARG A 654 34.00 22.53 41.55
CA ARG A 654 32.70 21.92 41.90
C ARG A 654 32.71 20.39 41.87
N GLN A 655 33.10 19.80 43.01
CA GLN A 655 32.70 18.44 43.35
C GLN A 655 31.24 18.42 43.82
N ARG A 656 30.45 17.50 43.22
CA ARG A 656 29.20 16.86 43.69
C ARG A 656 27.92 17.16 42.89
N SER A 657 27.71 16.36 41.84
CA SER A 657 26.49 15.59 41.58
C SER A 657 26.87 14.33 40.76
N ASP A 658 26.10 13.24 40.86
CA ASP A 658 26.43 11.91 40.33
C ASP A 658 26.36 11.75 38.79
N ALA A 659 26.43 12.85 38.03
CA ALA A 659 26.52 12.81 36.57
C ALA A 659 27.68 13.71 36.13
N ASP A 660 28.82 13.09 35.82
CA ASP A 660 29.97 13.78 35.23
C ASP A 660 29.53 14.43 33.89
N PRO A 661 29.58 15.77 33.74
CA PRO A 661 29.23 16.45 32.49
C PRO A 661 30.01 15.93 31.28
N ALA A 662 31.21 15.38 31.51
CA ALA A 662 32.04 14.79 30.47
C ALA A 662 31.48 13.47 29.91
N SER A 663 30.55 12.82 30.61
CA SER A 663 29.96 11.52 30.23
C SER A 663 28.66 11.63 29.43
N PHE A 664 28.08 12.82 29.30
CA PHE A 664 26.80 13.01 28.60
C PHE A 664 27.00 13.07 27.08
N GLU A 665 26.45 12.08 26.36
CA GLU A 665 26.47 12.01 24.89
C GLU A 665 25.32 12.83 24.27
N GLY A 666 25.25 14.13 24.60
CA GLY A 666 24.22 15.04 24.12
C GLY A 666 24.60 16.51 24.27
N VAL A 667 23.65 17.40 24.03
CA VAL A 667 23.86 18.86 24.17
C VAL A 667 23.68 19.26 25.63
N TRP A 668 24.78 19.60 26.30
CA TRP A 668 24.76 20.11 27.67
C TRP A 668 24.88 21.65 27.71
N LEU A 669 23.85 22.31 28.22
CA LEU A 669 23.74 23.77 28.32
C LEU A 669 24.32 24.33 29.63
N GLY A 670 24.62 23.47 30.61
CA GLY A 670 25.18 23.85 31.91
C GLY A 670 24.17 24.60 32.79
N ASP A 671 24.70 25.40 33.72
CA ASP A 671 23.90 26.30 34.55
C ASP A 671 23.30 27.42 33.69
N VAL A 672 21.97 27.55 33.71
CA VAL A 672 21.15 28.48 32.95
C VAL A 672 20.41 29.41 33.91
N ARG A 673 20.49 30.73 33.69
CA ARG A 673 19.77 31.75 34.48
C ARG A 673 18.92 32.65 33.57
N TRP A 674 17.98 33.36 34.16
CA TRP A 674 17.10 34.30 33.43
C TRP A 674 17.92 35.35 32.66
N GLY A 675 17.52 35.60 31.42
CA GLY A 675 18.12 36.60 30.53
C GLY A 675 19.50 36.25 29.97
N GLN A 676 20.14 35.15 30.39
CA GLN A 676 21.44 34.73 29.86
C GLN A 676 21.28 33.96 28.56
N ALA A 677 22.01 34.37 27.52
CA ALA A 677 22.10 33.62 26.27
C ALA A 677 23.14 32.49 26.39
N LYS A 678 22.76 31.27 25.98
CA LYS A 678 23.63 30.09 25.88
C LYS A 678 23.60 29.57 24.46
N HIS A 679 24.78 29.38 23.88
CA HIS A 679 24.92 28.90 22.50
C HIS A 679 25.62 27.54 22.47
N ARG A 680 25.11 26.63 21.63
CA ARG A 680 25.71 25.31 21.34
C ARG A 680 25.59 25.01 19.85
N SER A 681 26.59 24.35 19.29
CA SER A 681 26.62 23.94 17.89
C SER A 681 26.61 22.42 17.77
N LEU A 682 25.99 21.93 16.70
CA LEU A 682 26.10 20.55 16.24
C LEU A 682 26.37 20.54 14.73
N THR A 683 27.19 19.59 14.29
CA THR A 683 27.56 19.40 12.90
C THR A 683 26.93 18.12 12.37
N ILE A 684 26.22 18.24 11.26
CA ILE A 684 25.54 17.14 10.59
C ILE A 684 26.33 16.86 9.31
N ALA A 685 26.98 15.70 9.22
CA ALA A 685 27.85 15.33 8.10
C ALA A 685 27.29 14.13 7.34
N ASN A 686 27.19 14.21 6.01
CA ASN A 686 26.86 13.03 5.21
C ASN A 686 28.11 12.15 5.06
N THR A 687 28.17 11.07 5.83
CA THR A 687 29.26 10.06 5.81
C THR A 687 28.91 8.85 4.94
N GLY A 688 27.73 8.85 4.31
CA GLY A 688 27.30 7.85 3.35
C GLY A 688 27.95 8.01 1.98
N ARG A 689 27.57 7.12 1.04
CA ARG A 689 27.99 7.18 -0.36
C ARG A 689 26.99 7.86 -1.29
N VAL A 690 25.78 8.11 -0.77
CA VAL A 690 24.68 8.73 -1.51
C VAL A 690 24.27 10.05 -0.86
N PRO A 691 23.67 11.00 -1.61
CA PRO A 691 23.07 12.20 -1.04
C PRO A 691 22.03 11.86 0.03
N ALA A 692 22.01 12.63 1.11
CA ALA A 692 21.09 12.43 2.23
C ALA A 692 20.23 13.67 2.44
N ARG A 693 18.91 13.49 2.51
CA ARG A 693 17.97 14.57 2.84
C ARG A 693 17.52 14.40 4.29
N TRP A 694 17.60 15.46 5.09
CA TRP A 694 17.26 15.41 6.50
C TRP A 694 16.40 16.58 6.97
N THR A 695 15.62 16.34 8.01
CA THR A 695 14.75 17.33 8.68
C THR A 695 14.70 17.06 10.18
N PHE A 696 14.46 18.10 10.98
CA PHE A 696 14.00 17.89 12.35
C PHE A 696 12.47 17.73 12.33
N ILE A 697 11.96 16.68 12.99
CA ILE A 697 10.52 16.37 12.99
C ILE A 697 9.82 16.93 14.22
N GLU A 698 8.54 17.28 14.04
CA GLU A 698 7.67 17.65 15.15
C GLU A 698 7.41 16.46 16.06
N ARG A 699 7.33 16.73 17.36
CA ARG A 699 7.06 15.70 18.36
C ARG A 699 5.60 15.25 18.28
N PRO A 700 5.31 13.94 18.17
CA PRO A 700 3.95 13.45 17.92
C PRO A 700 3.02 13.53 19.14
N VAL A 701 3.53 13.78 20.36
CA VAL A 701 2.69 13.81 21.57
C VAL A 701 3.18 14.87 22.56
N ALA A 702 2.30 15.78 22.96
CA ALA A 702 2.48 16.61 24.14
C ALA A 702 2.39 15.73 25.39
N ILE A 703 3.51 15.16 25.82
CA ILE A 703 3.57 14.40 27.08
C ILE A 703 3.16 15.36 28.21
N HIS A 704 2.06 15.02 28.89
CA HIS A 704 1.49 15.75 30.03
C HIS A 704 1.04 17.21 29.81
N GLY A 705 0.81 17.67 28.57
CA GLY A 705 0.24 19.00 28.32
C GLY A 705 1.10 20.19 28.77
N VAL A 706 2.37 19.96 29.14
CA VAL A 706 3.31 20.97 29.63
C VAL A 706 4.09 21.64 28.48
N GLN A 707 4.28 20.96 27.34
CA GLN A 707 5.00 21.50 26.19
C GLN A 707 4.11 21.54 24.94
N ALA A 708 4.19 22.65 24.20
CA ALA A 708 3.43 22.86 22.95
C ALA A 708 4.02 22.03 21.80
N ALA A 709 3.18 21.66 20.83
CA ALA A 709 3.62 21.01 19.60
C ALA A 709 4.65 21.88 18.86
N GLY A 710 5.75 21.26 18.43
CA GLY A 710 6.84 21.93 17.73
C GLY A 710 8.08 21.05 17.63
N VAL A 711 9.02 21.48 16.78
CA VAL A 711 10.28 20.78 16.48
C VAL A 711 11.30 20.87 17.64
N ALA A 712 11.14 21.88 18.50
CA ALA A 712 12.04 22.18 19.61
C ALA A 712 11.28 22.67 20.84
N PRO A 713 11.88 22.63 22.04
CA PRO A 713 11.27 23.22 23.22
C PRO A 713 11.14 24.74 23.07
N LYS A 714 10.13 25.36 23.71
CA LYS A 714 9.90 26.83 23.65
C LYS A 714 11.10 27.67 24.09
N TRP A 715 12.00 27.08 24.89
CA TRP A 715 13.18 27.73 25.44
C TRP A 715 14.44 27.57 24.56
N ILE A 716 14.37 26.88 23.41
CA ILE A 716 15.46 26.78 22.43
C ILE A 716 15.05 27.40 21.10
N HIS A 717 15.92 28.25 20.56
CA HIS A 717 15.91 28.69 19.18
C HIS A 717 16.93 27.89 18.37
N LEU A 718 16.50 27.37 17.20
CA LEU A 718 17.35 26.67 16.25
C LEU A 718 17.62 27.52 15.02
N SER A 719 18.88 27.60 14.62
CA SER A 719 19.29 28.12 13.32
C SER A 719 20.10 27.05 12.57
N ILE A 720 19.97 27.01 11.25
CA ILE A 720 20.75 26.11 10.39
C ILE A 720 21.49 26.99 9.38
N ASN A 721 22.81 26.87 9.34
CA ASN A 721 23.69 27.68 8.48
C ASN A 721 23.39 29.19 8.54
N GLY A 722 23.09 29.71 9.74
CA GLY A 722 22.79 31.14 9.95
C GLY A 722 21.39 31.60 9.55
N SER A 723 20.52 30.71 9.07
CA SER A 723 19.10 31.01 8.80
C SER A 723 18.23 30.53 9.96
N LEU A 724 17.43 31.44 10.54
CA LEU A 724 16.47 31.11 11.58
C LEU A 724 15.38 30.21 10.99
N VAL A 725 15.20 29.01 11.55
CA VAL A 725 14.21 28.07 11.04
C VAL A 725 12.84 28.46 11.59
N GLN A 726 12.08 29.26 10.83
CA GLN A 726 10.66 29.47 11.10
C GLN A 726 9.89 28.22 10.65
N PHE A 727 9.54 27.37 11.61
CA PHE A 727 8.73 26.18 11.38
C PHE A 727 7.28 26.58 11.07
N SER A 728 7.04 27.04 9.83
CA SER A 728 5.72 27.01 9.21
C SER A 728 5.62 25.76 8.33
N SER A 729 4.42 25.24 8.08
CA SER A 729 4.18 24.00 7.33
C SER A 729 4.67 23.99 5.86
N LYS A 730 5.48 24.98 5.44
CA LYS A 730 6.04 25.16 4.10
C LYS A 730 7.50 24.72 3.94
N THR A 731 8.20 24.30 5.01
CA THR A 731 9.60 23.79 4.93
C THR A 731 9.68 22.29 4.60
N ALA A 732 8.67 21.73 3.93
CA ALA A 732 8.54 20.30 3.60
C ALA A 732 9.69 19.74 2.69
N GLY A 733 10.57 20.61 2.19
CA GLY A 733 11.63 20.28 1.26
C GLY A 733 12.88 19.60 1.83
N GLY A 734 13.11 19.59 3.16
CA GLY A 734 14.30 18.99 3.78
C GLY A 734 15.65 19.53 3.29
N ILE A 735 16.71 19.38 4.09
CA ILE A 735 18.06 19.84 3.71
C ILE A 735 18.79 18.67 3.08
N ARG A 736 19.25 18.85 1.84
CA ARG A 736 20.07 17.87 1.13
C ARG A 736 21.56 18.11 1.43
N LEU A 737 22.27 17.03 1.73
CA LEU A 737 23.73 17.01 1.85
C LEU A 737 24.28 15.97 0.87
N ASP A 738 25.18 16.38 -0.01
CA ASP A 738 25.93 15.43 -0.85
C ASP A 738 27.03 14.73 -0.02
N PRO A 739 27.54 13.56 -0.46
CA PRO A 739 28.57 12.82 0.29
C PRO A 739 29.80 13.66 0.62
N GLY A 740 30.15 13.73 1.91
CA GLY A 740 31.26 14.54 2.42
C GLY A 740 30.90 15.99 2.78
N GLU A 741 29.68 16.44 2.49
CA GLU A 741 29.21 17.77 2.92
C GLU A 741 28.75 17.78 4.38
N THR A 742 28.79 18.97 4.97
CA THR A 742 28.40 19.21 6.36
C THR A 742 27.45 20.40 6.46
N ALA A 743 26.43 20.29 7.33
CA ALA A 743 25.61 21.40 7.78
C ALA A 743 25.90 21.73 9.24
N HIS A 744 25.90 23.02 9.58
CA HIS A 744 26.06 23.51 10.94
C HIS A 744 24.72 23.95 11.50
N VAL A 745 24.39 23.47 12.68
CA VAL A 745 23.17 23.83 13.40
C VAL A 745 23.57 24.50 14.71
N GLU A 746 23.04 25.69 14.95
CA GLU A 746 23.23 26.41 16.21
C GLU A 746 21.95 26.37 17.04
N LEU A 747 22.14 26.15 18.33
CA LEU A 747 21.14 26.12 19.38
C LEU A 747 21.39 27.31 20.29
N GLU A 748 20.43 28.22 20.37
CA GLU A 748 20.43 29.34 21.31
C GLU A 748 19.34 29.14 22.36
N LEU A 749 19.71 29.20 23.64
CA LEU A 749 18.77 29.29 24.76
C LEU A 749 18.88 30.68 25.37
N ARG A 750 17.75 31.40 25.46
CA ARG A 750 17.62 32.63 26.25
C ARG A 750 16.21 32.76 26.82
N ILE A 751 16.07 32.70 28.15
CA ILE A 751 14.77 32.77 28.82
C ILE A 751 14.51 34.23 29.24
N LEU A 752 13.56 34.88 28.56
CA LEU A 752 13.11 36.24 28.88
C LEU A 752 11.69 36.28 29.46
N ASP A 753 10.86 35.29 29.12
CA ASP A 753 9.49 35.19 29.63
C ASP A 753 9.49 34.83 31.12
N VAL A 754 8.91 35.72 31.94
CA VAL A 754 8.84 35.55 33.38
C VAL A 754 7.86 34.44 33.78
N ALA A 755 6.86 34.11 32.95
CA ALA A 755 5.99 32.97 33.21
C ALA A 755 6.76 31.65 33.11
N VAL A 756 7.60 31.50 32.09
CA VAL A 756 8.50 30.34 31.93
C VAL A 756 9.48 30.25 33.11
N ALA A 757 10.06 31.38 33.53
CA ALA A 757 10.93 31.44 34.69
C ALA A 757 10.22 31.00 35.99
N HIS A 758 8.95 31.39 36.17
CA HIS A 758 8.13 30.96 37.31
C HIS A 758 7.86 29.45 37.28
N GLU A 759 7.52 28.88 36.13
CA GLU A 759 7.33 27.43 35.98
C GLU A 759 8.62 26.64 36.26
N LEU A 760 9.78 27.16 35.84
CA LEU A 760 11.08 26.58 36.14
C LEU A 760 11.43 26.67 37.63
N ASN A 761 11.15 27.81 38.28
CA ASN A 761 11.36 28.00 39.72
C ASN A 761 10.50 27.04 40.57
N GLU A 762 9.25 26.79 40.17
CA GLU A 762 8.35 25.87 40.88
C GLU A 762 8.59 24.38 40.53
N GLY A 763 9.53 24.10 39.61
CA GLY A 763 9.82 22.75 39.12
C GLY A 763 8.69 22.14 38.27
N LEU A 764 7.82 22.98 37.70
CA LEU A 764 6.76 22.57 36.78
C LEU A 764 7.27 22.36 35.34
N LEU A 765 8.36 23.05 34.99
CA LEU A 765 9.10 22.89 33.76
C LEU A 765 10.53 22.45 34.08
N GLU A 766 11.11 21.59 33.25
CA GLU A 766 12.52 21.18 33.34
C GLU A 766 13.24 21.44 32.01
N LEU A 767 14.54 21.72 32.07
CA LEU A 767 15.41 21.87 30.89
C LEU A 767 15.97 20.52 30.46
N ASP A 768 15.11 19.55 30.13
CA ASP A 768 15.47 18.22 29.60
C ASP A 768 14.56 17.88 28.41
N ASP A 769 15.14 17.55 27.25
CA ASP A 769 14.39 17.27 26.02
C ASP A 769 15.21 16.45 24.99
N ILE A 770 14.58 16.02 23.89
CA ILE A 770 15.20 15.28 22.78
C ILE A 770 14.79 15.91 21.44
N LEU A 771 15.78 16.30 20.63
CA LEU A 771 15.55 16.63 19.22
C LEU A 771 15.63 15.37 18.35
N VAL A 772 14.71 15.23 17.41
CA VAL A 772 14.69 14.09 16.48
C VAL A 772 15.02 14.58 15.07
N LEU A 773 16.17 14.16 14.56
CA LEU A 773 16.59 14.39 13.19
C LEU A 773 16.25 13.14 12.36
N ARG A 774 15.38 13.32 11.37
CA ARG A 774 14.99 12.29 10.42
C ARG A 774 15.80 12.41 9.14
N VAL A 775 16.33 11.29 8.68
CA VAL A 775 16.96 11.16 7.35
C VAL A 775 15.98 10.39 6.46
N GLU A 776 15.57 10.97 5.33
CA GLU A 776 14.69 10.30 4.38
C GLU A 776 15.37 9.05 3.81
N GLY A 777 14.68 7.90 3.88
CA GLY A 777 15.25 6.60 3.51
C GLY A 777 16.41 6.11 4.40
N GLY A 778 16.71 6.82 5.48
CA GLY A 778 17.83 6.55 6.40
C GLY A 778 17.37 6.28 7.83
N ARG A 779 18.33 6.39 8.78
CA ARG A 779 18.07 6.21 10.22
C ARG A 779 17.73 7.54 10.90
N ASP A 780 16.79 7.52 11.84
CA ASP A 780 16.49 8.64 12.73
C ASP A 780 17.59 8.80 13.81
N HIS A 781 17.94 10.04 14.13
CA HIS A 781 18.93 10.40 15.15
C HIS A 781 18.25 11.16 16.29
N PHE A 782 18.46 10.68 17.52
CA PHE A 782 17.90 11.26 18.74
C PHE A 782 18.99 12.03 19.49
N ILE A 783 18.83 13.33 19.63
CA ILE A 783 19.83 14.23 20.23
C ILE A 783 19.28 14.75 21.56
N PRO A 784 19.70 14.20 22.70
CA PRO A 784 19.22 14.67 24.00
C PRO A 784 19.85 16.04 24.34
N ILE A 785 19.05 16.93 24.91
CA ILE A 785 19.42 18.28 25.34
C ILE A 785 19.09 18.45 26.81
N ARG A 786 20.06 18.92 27.59
CA ARG A 786 19.88 19.16 29.02
C ARG A 786 20.52 20.45 29.50
N GLY A 787 19.92 21.06 30.52
CA GLY A 787 20.44 22.21 31.25
C GLY A 787 20.03 22.17 32.72
N HIS A 788 20.70 22.98 33.53
CA HIS A 788 20.36 23.16 34.95
C HIS A 788 19.83 24.58 35.18
N TRP A 789 18.55 24.71 35.52
CA TRP A 789 17.97 26.01 35.84
C TRP A 789 18.49 26.55 37.17
N LEU A 790 18.86 27.82 37.22
CA LEU A 790 19.19 28.54 38.44
C LEU A 790 18.01 29.42 38.85
N ASP A 791 17.48 29.17 40.05
CA ASP A 791 16.29 29.85 40.55
C ASP A 791 16.50 31.36 40.61
N THR A 792 15.42 32.07 40.31
CA THR A 792 15.37 33.54 40.35
C THR A 792 14.31 34.04 41.30
N SER A 793 14.56 35.19 41.95
CA SER A 793 13.61 35.87 42.84
C SER A 793 12.36 36.40 42.11
N LEU A 794 12.39 36.51 40.78
CA LEU A 794 11.22 36.92 39.99
C LEU A 794 10.07 35.92 40.09
N GLY A 795 8.85 36.44 40.06
CA GLY A 795 7.64 35.60 40.02
C GLY A 795 7.24 34.99 41.36
N HIS A 796 7.92 35.30 42.46
CA HIS A 796 7.54 34.83 43.79
C HIS A 796 6.64 35.83 44.54
N SER A 797 5.76 35.31 45.41
CA SER A 797 4.94 36.13 46.32
C SER A 797 5.77 36.69 47.48
N ILE A 798 5.27 37.74 48.14
CA ILE A 798 5.93 38.33 49.33
C ILE A 798 6.18 37.27 50.41
N ASP A 799 5.25 36.34 50.60
CA ASP A 799 5.40 35.27 51.57
C ASP A 799 6.54 34.29 51.25
N LYS A 800 6.84 34.06 49.97
CA LYS A 800 8.00 33.25 49.55
C LYS A 800 9.29 34.07 49.67
N LEU A 801 9.27 35.32 49.23
CA LEU A 801 10.43 36.21 49.26
C LEU A 801 10.91 36.53 50.68
N THR A 802 10.00 36.73 51.63
CA THR A 802 10.35 36.98 53.05
C THR A 802 11.03 35.80 53.76
N ARG A 803 11.07 34.63 53.13
CA ARG A 803 11.73 33.41 53.62
C ARG A 803 13.09 33.18 52.96
N ILE A 804 13.51 34.03 52.03
CA ILE A 804 14.83 33.94 51.39
C ILE A 804 15.91 34.35 52.40
N PRO A 805 16.90 33.47 52.70
CA PRO A 805 17.94 33.73 53.69
C PRO A 805 19.00 34.72 53.19
N GLU A 806 19.92 35.08 54.08
CA GLU A 806 21.09 35.88 53.72
C GLU A 806 21.98 35.16 52.68
N GLY A 807 22.28 35.82 51.56
CA GLY A 807 22.96 35.26 50.39
C GLY A 807 22.05 34.84 49.21
N GLY A 808 20.79 35.27 49.20
CA GLY A 808 19.90 35.22 48.02
C GLY A 808 19.22 33.87 47.76
N ILE A 809 18.29 33.85 46.80
CA ILE A 809 17.48 32.66 46.48
C ILE A 809 18.33 31.45 46.07
N ARG A 810 19.49 31.68 45.44
CA ARG A 810 20.37 30.58 44.98
C ARG A 810 21.02 29.79 46.10
N ARG A 811 21.03 30.30 47.34
CA ARG A 811 21.41 29.51 48.51
C ARG A 811 20.34 28.51 48.94
N LEU A 812 19.06 28.83 48.73
CA LEU A 812 17.94 27.90 49.03
C LEU A 812 17.91 26.75 48.04
N GLN A 813 18.16 27.01 46.76
CA GLN A 813 18.20 25.99 45.71
C GLN A 813 19.23 24.87 46.00
N ARG A 814 20.24 25.14 46.85
CA ARG A 814 21.28 24.18 47.28
C ARG A 814 20.96 23.44 48.59
N GLN A 815 19.84 23.74 49.25
CA GLN A 815 19.41 23.08 50.48
C GLN A 815 18.36 22.02 50.17
N ARG A 816 18.78 20.77 49.94
CA ARG A 816 17.84 19.64 49.98
C ARG A 816 17.36 19.44 51.43
N PRO A 817 16.08 19.16 51.69
CA PRO A 817 15.64 18.74 53.01
C PRO A 817 16.33 17.41 53.35
N ASP A 818 17.21 17.44 54.35
CA ASP A 818 17.98 16.29 54.82
C ASP A 818 17.01 15.21 55.35
N SER A 819 16.66 14.25 54.49
CA SER A 819 15.97 13.02 54.88
C SER A 819 16.96 11.93 55.27
N SER A 820 18.04 12.26 55.99
CA SER A 820 18.80 11.25 56.72
C SER A 820 19.70 11.86 57.81
N LYS A 821 19.28 11.75 59.07
CA LYS A 821 20.20 11.47 60.20
C LYS A 821 19.41 11.07 61.44
N GLY A 822 19.30 9.75 61.63
CA GLY A 822 19.08 9.14 62.94
C GLY A 822 20.29 8.27 63.25
N LYS A 823 21.06 8.68 64.28
CA LYS A 823 22.17 7.97 64.96
C LYS A 823 23.45 7.78 64.12
N GLY A 824 24.65 8.03 64.62
CA GLY A 824 25.12 8.49 65.92
C GLY A 824 26.65 8.37 65.95
N GLY A 825 27.31 9.33 66.60
CA GLY A 825 28.60 9.21 67.30
C GLY A 825 29.85 8.68 66.56
N GLY A 826 30.94 9.45 66.64
CA GLY A 826 32.28 8.88 66.76
C GLY A 826 33.30 9.41 65.76
N ALA A 827 34.32 10.05 66.29
CA ALA A 827 35.45 10.60 65.55
C ALA A 827 36.45 9.52 65.08
N ALA A 828 37.24 9.94 64.08
CA ALA A 828 38.61 9.54 63.73
C ALA A 828 38.87 8.25 62.90
N SER A 829 39.20 8.52 61.63
CA SER A 829 40.43 8.11 60.90
C SER A 829 40.56 6.74 60.21
N SER A 830 41.12 6.85 58.99
CA SER A 830 41.95 5.91 58.22
C SER A 830 41.28 4.91 57.25
N SER A 831 41.33 5.31 55.97
CA SER A 831 41.88 4.63 54.77
C SER A 831 41.62 3.15 54.43
N SER A 832 41.43 2.99 53.11
CA SER A 832 41.78 1.87 52.21
C SER A 832 40.89 0.62 52.15
N SER A 833 39.98 0.67 51.17
CA SER A 833 39.89 -0.21 49.97
C SER A 833 40.18 -1.72 50.08
N ALA A 834 39.16 -2.53 49.82
CA ALA A 834 39.13 -3.51 48.72
C ALA A 834 37.66 -3.96 48.47
N LYS A 835 37.26 -4.11 47.20
CA LYS A 835 36.06 -4.84 46.77
C LYS A 835 36.51 -5.90 45.78
N ASP A 836 35.94 -7.09 45.89
CA ASP A 836 35.55 -7.84 44.70
C ASP A 836 34.36 -8.81 44.95
N SER A 837 33.60 -8.98 43.87
CA SER A 837 32.78 -10.13 43.47
C SER A 837 31.37 -10.44 44.05
N THR A 838 30.45 -10.54 43.07
CA THR A 838 29.43 -11.58 42.82
C THR A 838 28.05 -11.59 43.49
N SER A 839 27.04 -11.54 42.62
CA SER A 839 25.62 -11.96 42.68
C SER A 839 25.46 -13.48 42.96
N PRO A 840 24.26 -14.10 43.20
CA PRO A 840 23.01 -13.88 42.43
C PRO A 840 21.61 -14.16 43.12
N SER A 841 20.56 -13.84 42.34
CA SER A 841 19.28 -14.55 42.11
C SER A 841 18.13 -14.61 43.15
N SER A 842 16.96 -14.18 42.66
CA SER A 842 15.69 -14.93 42.47
C SER A 842 14.42 -14.53 43.26
N SER A 843 13.35 -14.28 42.48
CA SER A 843 11.91 -14.58 42.71
C SER A 843 11.19 -13.76 43.82
N SER A 844 9.91 -13.40 43.79
CA SER A 844 8.74 -13.72 42.95
C SER A 844 7.57 -12.78 43.31
N TYR A 845 6.69 -12.49 42.33
CA TYR A 845 5.22 -12.39 42.38
C TYR A 845 4.43 -11.48 43.36
N GLY A 846 3.41 -10.82 42.78
CA GLY A 846 2.16 -10.34 43.41
C GLY A 846 2.22 -8.87 43.81
N GLY A 847 1.35 -7.95 43.38
CA GLY A 847 -0.08 -8.06 43.11
C GLY A 847 -0.82 -7.09 44.05
N SER A 848 -1.65 -6.22 43.48
CA SER A 848 -2.75 -5.46 44.12
C SER A 848 -2.47 -4.04 44.67
N LEU A 849 -3.13 -3.07 44.02
CA LEU A 849 -3.73 -1.86 44.63
C LEU A 849 -4.53 -2.25 45.89
N PRO A 850 -4.65 -1.43 46.97
CA PRO A 850 -5.43 -0.17 46.87
C PRO A 850 -5.11 0.96 47.90
N SER A 851 -5.82 2.07 47.70
CA SER A 851 -6.41 2.97 48.72
C SER A 851 -5.52 3.90 49.55
N SER A 852 -5.88 5.19 49.49
CA SER A 852 -5.53 6.28 50.40
C SER A 852 -5.61 5.90 51.87
N PRO A 853 -4.73 6.50 52.70
CA PRO A 853 -5.14 6.89 54.03
C PRO A 853 -4.75 8.33 54.38
N THR A 854 -5.77 9.04 54.84
CA THR A 854 -5.81 9.95 55.99
C THR A 854 -4.53 10.09 56.84
N ALA A 855 -4.20 11.35 57.13
CA ALA A 855 -3.20 11.76 58.10
C ALA A 855 -3.45 11.21 59.53
N PRO A 856 -2.36 11.01 60.29
CA PRO A 856 -2.35 11.48 61.67
C PRO A 856 -1.08 12.30 61.97
N GLY A 857 -1.29 13.41 62.68
CA GLY A 857 -0.25 14.37 63.01
C GLY A 857 0.86 13.85 63.93
N ARG A 858 2.03 14.46 63.80
CA ARG A 858 3.09 14.43 64.81
C ARG A 858 3.78 15.79 64.89
N LYS A 859 3.65 16.41 66.05
CA LYS A 859 4.35 17.63 66.47
C LYS A 859 5.87 17.47 66.31
N ARG A 860 6.53 18.41 65.63
CA ARG A 860 7.98 18.66 65.69
C ARG A 860 8.21 20.14 65.98
N GLY A 861 9.19 20.40 66.83
CA GLY A 861 9.45 21.70 67.45
C GLY A 861 9.82 22.80 66.46
N ASN A 862 9.27 23.98 66.73
CA ASN A 862 9.57 25.25 66.11
C ASN A 862 11.05 25.63 66.29
N GLU A 863 11.84 25.55 65.23
CA GLU A 863 12.61 26.73 64.84
C GLU A 863 11.86 27.29 63.63
N GLU A 864 11.10 28.38 63.85
CA GLU A 864 10.43 29.05 62.75
C GLU A 864 11.48 29.54 61.74
N PRO A 865 11.27 29.33 60.43
CA PRO A 865 12.18 29.88 59.42
C PRO A 865 12.28 31.40 59.61
N VAL A 866 13.50 31.93 59.51
CA VAL A 866 13.76 33.38 59.61
C VAL A 866 12.86 34.10 58.61
N ARG A 867 11.81 34.77 59.11
CA ARG A 867 10.89 35.56 58.29
C ARG A 867 11.31 37.02 58.41
N PHE A 868 11.81 37.58 57.33
CA PHE A 868 12.11 39.01 57.27
C PHE A 868 10.81 39.82 57.25
N SER A 869 10.86 41.02 57.84
CA SER A 869 9.71 41.91 57.89
C SER A 869 9.31 42.47 56.51
N ALA A 870 10.21 42.42 55.52
CA ALA A 870 9.93 42.67 54.11
C ALA A 870 10.92 41.88 53.23
N PRO A 871 10.62 41.65 51.94
CA PRO A 871 11.56 41.07 50.99
C PRO A 871 12.87 41.86 50.93
N ARG A 872 14.01 41.16 51.08
CA ARG A 872 15.34 41.81 51.06
C ARG A 872 15.66 42.34 49.67
N GLU A 873 15.23 41.62 48.65
CA GLU A 873 15.33 41.99 47.24
C GLU A 873 14.66 43.34 46.98
N LEU A 874 13.47 43.55 47.55
CA LEU A 874 12.75 44.81 47.43
C LEU A 874 13.50 45.95 48.11
N PHE A 875 14.00 45.72 49.33
CA PHE A 875 14.81 46.70 50.05
C PHE A 875 16.04 47.13 49.23
N ARG A 876 16.81 46.18 48.68
CA ARG A 876 17.99 46.44 47.83
C ARG A 876 17.63 47.28 46.60
N LEU A 877 16.56 46.90 45.90
CA LEU A 877 16.11 47.63 44.71
C LEU A 877 15.69 49.06 45.07
N THR A 878 14.98 49.25 46.19
CA THR A 878 14.58 50.59 46.64
C THR A 878 15.79 51.47 47.02
N GLU A 879 16.74 50.92 47.78
CA GLU A 879 17.93 51.63 48.25
C GLU A 879 18.81 52.09 47.08
N VAL A 880 19.07 51.19 46.13
CA VAL A 880 19.95 51.51 45.00
C VAL A 880 19.29 52.49 44.03
N ASN A 881 17.98 52.35 43.74
CA ASN A 881 17.27 53.31 42.90
C ASN A 881 17.26 54.71 43.53
N GLU A 882 16.98 54.82 44.83
CA GLU A 882 17.02 56.09 45.55
C GLU A 882 18.42 56.74 45.52
N GLY A 883 19.44 55.99 45.95
CA GLY A 883 20.80 56.51 46.03
C GLY A 883 21.44 56.81 44.66
N LEU A 884 21.07 56.08 43.61
CA LEU A 884 21.55 56.35 42.25
C LEU A 884 20.81 57.53 41.61
N THR A 885 19.51 57.70 41.88
CA THR A 885 18.75 58.89 41.44
C THR A 885 19.39 60.17 41.94
N ALA A 886 19.66 60.28 43.24
CA ALA A 886 20.29 61.48 43.82
C ALA A 886 21.68 61.75 43.20
N ARG A 887 22.47 60.71 42.92
CA ARG A 887 23.77 60.84 42.26
C ARG A 887 23.65 61.29 40.80
N VAL A 888 22.66 60.79 40.06
CA VAL A 888 22.42 61.18 38.67
C VAL A 888 21.95 62.64 38.59
N VAL A 889 21.03 63.04 39.49
CA VAL A 889 20.57 64.44 39.59
C VAL A 889 21.74 65.37 39.92
N ALA A 890 22.56 65.03 40.92
CA ALA A 890 23.74 65.82 41.27
C ALA A 890 24.80 65.87 40.15
N GLU A 891 25.05 64.76 39.46
CA GLU A 891 25.98 64.71 38.31
C GLU A 891 25.47 65.58 37.16
N TRP A 892 24.17 65.55 36.90
CA TRP A 892 23.54 66.40 35.88
C TRP A 892 23.72 67.89 36.22
N ASP A 893 23.43 68.29 37.46
CA ASP A 893 23.66 69.66 37.94
C ASP A 893 25.14 70.06 37.80
N MET A 894 26.10 69.18 38.08
CA MET A 894 27.52 69.50 37.94
C MET A 894 27.97 69.64 36.48
N THR A 895 27.40 68.86 35.57
CA THR A 895 27.82 68.77 34.16
C THR A 895 27.11 69.78 33.25
N HIS A 896 25.90 70.22 33.60
CA HIS A 896 25.07 71.10 32.75
C HIS A 896 24.97 72.57 33.23
N THR A 897 25.64 72.96 34.31
CA THR A 897 25.52 74.32 34.93
C THR A 897 26.40 75.43 34.31
N SER A 898 27.00 75.26 33.12
CA SER A 898 27.98 76.26 32.62
C SER A 898 27.94 76.68 31.14
N ALA A 899 26.88 76.40 30.38
CA ALA A 899 26.77 76.94 29.02
C ALA A 899 25.99 78.27 28.98
N PRO A 900 26.59 79.40 28.55
CA PRO A 900 25.86 80.61 28.23
C PRO A 900 25.09 80.39 26.92
N VAL A 901 23.77 80.18 27.00
CA VAL A 901 22.92 80.16 25.81
C VAL A 901 22.85 81.58 25.27
N SER A 902 23.53 81.84 24.16
CA SER A 902 23.31 83.03 23.33
C SER A 902 21.94 82.93 22.65
N ILE A 903 21.21 84.05 22.61
CA ILE A 903 19.82 84.16 22.13
C ILE A 903 19.64 83.83 20.62
N ASP A 904 20.72 83.58 19.87
CA ASP A 904 20.65 83.38 18.42
C ASP A 904 20.66 81.92 17.93
N ALA A 905 20.54 80.92 18.83
CA ALA A 905 20.48 79.51 18.45
C ALA A 905 19.10 78.90 18.73
N VAL A 906 18.11 79.30 17.94
CA VAL A 906 16.84 78.57 17.78
C VAL A 906 16.97 77.85 16.44
N ASP A 907 16.87 76.51 16.45
CA ASP A 907 16.87 75.58 15.30
C ASP A 907 18.15 74.75 15.03
N THR A 908 18.79 74.17 16.06
CA THR A 908 19.68 73.00 15.88
C THR A 908 19.41 71.91 16.92
N ALA A 909 19.65 70.64 16.54
CA ALA A 909 19.41 69.43 17.35
C ALA A 909 20.17 69.42 18.70
N ASP A 910 21.17 70.28 18.87
CA ASP A 910 21.96 70.45 20.10
C ASP A 910 21.16 71.10 21.25
N ALA A 911 19.93 71.58 21.01
CA ALA A 911 19.05 72.12 22.06
C ALA A 911 18.31 71.04 22.88
N ILE A 912 18.28 69.79 22.40
CA ILE A 912 17.56 68.67 23.05
C ILE A 912 18.39 68.10 24.23
N ASP A 913 19.72 68.19 24.18
CA ASP A 913 20.63 67.80 25.28
C ASP A 913 20.69 68.83 26.43
N ALA A 914 19.92 69.92 26.37
CA ALA A 914 19.97 71.00 27.34
C ALA A 914 18.87 70.95 28.43
N MET A 915 17.90 70.03 28.33
CA MET A 915 16.82 69.87 29.32
C MET A 915 17.00 68.60 30.15
N PRO A 916 16.77 68.65 31.47
CA PRO A 916 16.87 67.46 32.29
C PRO A 916 15.78 66.42 31.93
N PRO A 917 16.09 65.12 31.97
CA PRO A 917 15.13 64.05 31.66
C PRO A 917 13.83 64.09 32.49
N TRP A 918 13.91 64.55 33.75
CA TRP A 918 12.75 64.69 34.63
C TRP A 918 11.84 65.88 34.28
N ALA A 919 12.27 66.80 33.41
CA ALA A 919 11.41 67.86 32.88
C ALA A 919 10.49 67.36 31.74
N GLU A 920 10.97 66.38 30.96
CA GLU A 920 10.20 65.75 29.88
C GLU A 920 9.32 64.60 30.39
N HIS A 921 9.82 63.85 31.38
CA HIS A 921 9.16 62.66 31.91
C HIS A 921 8.79 62.85 33.40
N PRO A 922 7.51 63.17 33.72
CA PRO A 922 7.08 63.43 35.09
C PRO A 922 7.16 62.23 36.06
N ALA A 923 7.35 61.01 35.55
CA ALA A 923 7.56 59.81 36.38
C ALA A 923 9.00 59.25 36.26
N TRP A 924 9.96 60.08 35.87
CA TRP A 924 11.38 59.71 35.81
C TRP A 924 11.91 59.31 37.21
N PRO A 925 12.67 58.20 37.36
CA PRO A 925 13.24 57.33 36.31
C PRO A 925 12.41 56.08 35.95
N PHE A 926 11.18 55.95 36.47
CA PHE A 926 10.36 54.72 36.34
C PHE A 926 9.47 54.69 35.08
N GLN A 927 9.48 55.77 34.30
CA GLN A 927 8.71 55.88 33.08
C GLN A 927 9.37 55.14 31.92
N GLU A 928 8.67 54.19 31.29
CA GLU A 928 9.22 53.32 30.25
C GLU A 928 9.74 54.09 29.02
N GLU A 929 9.14 55.24 28.70
CA GLU A 929 9.54 56.09 27.58
C GLU A 929 10.92 56.76 27.77
N CYS A 930 11.42 56.87 29.00
CA CYS A 930 12.73 57.48 29.25
C CYS A 930 13.91 56.48 29.17
N TRP A 931 13.63 55.18 29.06
CA TRP A 931 14.65 54.13 29.01
C TRP A 931 15.23 53.96 27.60
N THR A 932 16.35 54.63 27.34
CA THR A 932 17.13 54.50 26.11
C THR A 932 17.83 53.13 26.01
N GLU A 933 18.23 52.71 24.80
CA GLU A 933 18.97 51.46 24.53
C GLU A 933 18.28 50.14 24.92
N ARG A 934 17.01 50.16 25.32
CA ARG A 934 16.27 48.98 25.80
C ARG A 934 16.18 47.81 24.81
N THR A 935 16.27 48.08 23.51
CA THR A 935 16.24 47.05 22.45
C THR A 935 17.60 46.42 22.17
N THR A 936 18.67 46.91 22.79
CA THR A 936 20.04 46.41 22.58
C THR A 936 20.30 45.14 23.40
N THR A 937 21.21 44.30 22.92
CA THR A 937 21.69 43.12 23.68
C THR A 937 22.40 43.53 24.96
N SER A 938 23.15 44.63 24.93
CA SER A 938 23.83 45.23 26.09
C SER A 938 22.86 45.51 27.25
N TRP A 939 21.70 46.10 26.95
CA TRP A 939 20.65 46.32 27.95
C TRP A 939 20.11 45.02 28.54
N GLN A 940 19.84 44.01 27.69
CA GLN A 940 19.31 42.72 28.14
C GLN A 940 20.32 41.95 29.01
N ASP A 941 21.60 42.01 28.65
CA ASP A 941 22.69 41.41 29.42
C ASP A 941 22.86 42.14 30.77
N ALA A 942 22.80 43.47 30.77
CA ALA A 942 22.81 44.28 31.99
C ALA A 942 21.62 43.96 32.91
N MET A 943 20.42 43.77 32.36
CA MET A 943 19.24 43.33 33.13
C MET A 943 19.44 41.92 33.72
N SER A 944 20.03 41.00 32.95
CA SER A 944 20.35 39.64 33.43
C SER A 944 21.38 39.67 34.57
N GLU A 945 22.42 40.51 34.48
CA GLU A 945 23.43 40.64 35.55
C GLU A 945 22.88 41.34 36.81
N ALA A 946 22.04 42.35 36.65
CA ALA A 946 21.38 43.00 37.77
C ALA A 946 20.47 42.02 38.53
N LEU A 947 19.69 41.21 37.81
CA LEU A 947 18.86 40.19 38.43
C LEU A 947 19.70 39.07 39.05
N ASN A 948 20.78 38.65 38.41
CA ASN A 948 21.70 37.67 38.98
C ASN A 948 22.30 38.15 40.30
N ALA A 949 22.70 39.42 40.38
CA ALA A 949 23.19 40.02 41.61
C ALA A 949 22.09 40.07 42.69
N LEU A 950 20.85 40.36 42.31
CA LEU A 950 19.69 40.28 43.22
C LEU A 950 19.50 38.86 43.77
N ASP A 951 19.55 37.85 42.90
CA ASP A 951 19.33 36.43 43.23
C ASP A 951 20.46 35.83 44.08
N THR A 952 21.65 36.44 44.05
CA THR A 952 22.85 36.03 44.80
C THR A 952 23.16 36.94 45.99
N ASP A 953 22.35 38.00 46.22
CA ASP A 953 22.55 39.03 47.25
C ASP A 953 23.91 39.75 47.12
N GLU A 954 24.34 39.99 45.88
CA GLU A 954 25.51 40.80 45.51
C GLU A 954 25.13 42.28 45.26
N PRO A 955 26.09 43.22 45.28
CA PRO A 955 25.81 44.64 45.03
C PRO A 955 25.32 44.93 43.60
N LEU A 956 24.09 45.44 43.46
CA LEU A 956 23.41 45.66 42.17
C LEU A 956 24.12 46.65 41.22
N GLU A 957 24.62 47.78 41.72
CA GLU A 957 25.27 48.78 40.85
C GLU A 957 26.65 48.31 40.35
N SER A 958 27.34 47.49 41.14
CA SER A 958 28.68 46.97 40.81
C SER A 958 28.63 45.78 39.85
N SER A 959 27.48 45.10 39.73
CA SER A 959 27.30 44.01 38.77
C SER A 959 27.02 44.49 37.34
N LEU A 960 26.60 45.74 37.17
CA LEU A 960 26.38 46.35 35.86
C LEU A 960 27.72 46.71 35.18
N PRO A 961 27.79 46.71 33.84
CA PRO A 961 29.02 47.02 33.10
C PRO A 961 29.70 48.31 33.58
N PRO A 962 31.04 48.31 33.76
CA PRO A 962 31.75 49.44 34.35
C PRO A 962 31.75 50.69 33.46
N ASP A 963 31.65 50.49 32.14
CA ASP A 963 31.60 51.48 31.08
C ASP A 963 30.20 52.07 30.85
N MET A 964 29.15 51.48 31.43
CA MET A 964 27.77 51.98 31.29
C MET A 964 27.58 53.31 32.05
N PRO A 965 27.03 54.36 31.42
CA PRO A 965 26.75 55.64 32.08
C PRO A 965 25.80 55.48 33.29
N ARG A 966 25.97 56.30 34.33
CA ARG A 966 25.18 56.20 35.57
C ARG A 966 23.67 56.32 35.34
N ILE A 967 23.26 57.16 34.38
CA ILE A 967 21.85 57.29 34.00
C ILE A 967 21.30 56.03 33.34
N GLN A 968 22.09 55.33 32.52
CA GLN A 968 21.69 54.04 31.94
C GLN A 968 21.62 52.95 33.02
N LYS A 969 22.55 52.93 33.97
CA LYS A 969 22.47 52.04 35.15
C LYS A 969 21.19 52.28 35.94
N LEU A 970 20.80 53.54 36.13
CA LEU A 970 19.55 53.90 36.80
C LEU A 970 18.34 53.37 36.03
N TYR A 971 18.32 53.51 34.71
CA TYR A 971 17.23 52.98 33.88
C TYR A 971 17.11 51.46 33.95
N VAL A 972 18.22 50.71 33.89
CA VAL A 972 18.19 49.24 34.03
C VAL A 972 17.62 48.83 35.39
N LEU A 973 18.04 49.48 36.47
CA LEU A 973 17.59 49.16 37.83
C LEU A 973 16.16 49.64 38.12
N ALA A 974 15.72 50.74 37.52
CA ALA A 974 14.33 51.20 37.57
C ALA A 974 13.42 50.23 36.82
N ALA A 975 13.85 49.79 35.63
CA ALA A 975 13.16 48.78 34.86
C ALA A 975 13.09 47.43 35.59
N LEU A 976 14.18 47.02 36.26
CA LEU A 976 14.20 45.80 37.08
C LEU A 976 13.21 45.89 38.24
N LEU A 977 13.13 47.02 38.95
CA LEU A 977 12.16 47.22 40.02
C LEU A 977 10.72 47.14 39.50
N ILE A 978 10.42 47.81 38.39
CA ILE A 978 9.08 47.77 37.77
C ILE A 978 8.75 46.34 37.32
N MET A 979 9.70 45.63 36.70
CA MET A 979 9.54 44.23 36.30
C MET A 979 9.29 43.31 37.51
N PHE A 980 10.04 43.50 38.60
CA PHE A 980 9.92 42.72 39.83
C PHE A 980 8.53 42.90 40.46
N LEU A 981 8.05 44.14 40.60
CA LEU A 981 6.73 44.46 41.12
C LEU A 981 5.61 43.96 40.20
N ARG A 982 5.75 44.19 38.89
CA ARG A 982 4.75 43.80 37.89
C ARG A 982 4.55 42.28 37.82
N ASN A 983 5.58 41.49 38.06
CA ASN A 983 5.50 40.03 38.00
C ASN A 983 5.30 39.35 39.37
N MET A 984 5.06 40.12 40.43
CA MET A 984 4.65 39.56 41.71
C MET A 984 3.20 39.03 41.59
N PRO A 985 2.93 37.73 41.85
CA PRO A 985 1.61 37.12 41.58
C PRO A 985 0.48 37.84 42.32
N ASP A 986 0.67 38.07 43.62
CA ASP A 986 -0.32 38.69 44.49
C ASP A 986 -0.19 40.22 44.59
N GLY A 987 0.91 40.78 44.07
CA GLY A 987 1.31 42.19 44.29
C GLY A 987 1.61 42.52 45.75
N ILE A 988 1.99 43.78 46.00
CA ILE A 988 2.21 44.27 47.37
C ILE A 988 0.87 44.47 48.07
N ILE A 989 -0.12 45.06 47.40
CA ILE A 989 -1.50 45.06 47.88
C ILE A 989 -2.25 43.96 47.15
N THR A 990 -2.58 42.90 47.88
CA THR A 990 -3.32 41.74 47.35
C THR A 990 -4.74 42.11 46.96
N ALA A 991 -5.37 41.32 46.10
CA ALA A 991 -6.78 41.53 45.70
C ALA A 991 -7.73 41.64 46.90
N GLN A 992 -7.45 40.88 47.97
CA GLN A 992 -8.22 40.90 49.21
C GLN A 992 -8.00 42.19 50.01
N LEU A 993 -6.75 42.64 50.17
CA LEU A 993 -6.42 43.90 50.84
C LEU A 993 -6.99 45.09 50.06
N TRP A 994 -6.88 45.06 48.72
CA TRP A 994 -7.45 46.08 47.86
C TRP A 994 -8.96 46.18 48.00
N GLN A 995 -9.69 45.07 48.09
CA GLN A 995 -11.15 45.10 48.28
C GLN A 995 -11.54 45.84 49.58
N GLN A 996 -10.78 45.66 50.66
CA GLN A 996 -10.98 46.39 51.92
C GLN A 996 -10.68 47.89 51.75
N ILE A 997 -9.55 48.22 51.10
CA ILE A 997 -9.12 49.61 50.84
C ILE A 997 -10.12 50.33 49.92
N ASP A 998 -10.57 49.70 48.83
CA ASP A 998 -11.55 50.27 47.91
C ASP A 998 -12.91 50.49 48.57
N THR A 999 -13.32 49.59 49.48
CA THR A 999 -14.54 49.76 50.28
C THR A 999 -14.42 50.95 51.23
N TYR A 1000 -13.27 51.09 51.89
CA TYR A 1000 -12.95 52.22 52.76
C TYR A 1000 -12.95 53.55 51.99
N LEU A 1001 -12.19 53.64 50.88
CA LEU A 1001 -12.14 54.82 50.03
C LEU A 1001 -13.52 55.18 49.44
N SER A 1002 -14.30 54.19 49.00
CA SER A 1002 -15.66 54.38 48.50
C SER A 1002 -16.62 54.94 49.56
N ALA A 1003 -16.44 54.55 50.83
CA ALA A 1003 -17.25 55.09 51.93
C ALA A 1003 -16.93 56.57 52.18
N TYR A 1004 -15.65 56.95 52.10
CA TYR A 1004 -15.20 58.34 52.20
C TYR A 1004 -15.67 59.21 51.03
N GLU A 1005 -15.57 58.74 49.78
CA GLU A 1005 -16.09 59.45 48.60
C GLU A 1005 -17.59 59.77 48.75
N LYS A 1006 -18.38 58.80 49.24
CA LYS A 1006 -19.81 58.98 49.52
C LYS A 1006 -20.05 59.97 50.66
N ALA A 1007 -19.20 60.02 51.67
CA ALA A 1007 -19.30 60.99 52.77
C ALA A 1007 -18.97 62.42 52.31
N GLU A 1008 -17.88 62.62 51.55
CA GLU A 1008 -17.46 63.93 51.02
C GLU A 1008 -18.49 64.55 50.08
N SER A 1009 -19.16 63.72 49.27
CA SER A 1009 -20.27 64.15 48.40
C SER A 1009 -21.46 64.76 49.16
N LYS A 1010 -21.64 64.38 50.44
CA LYS A 1010 -22.73 64.85 51.30
C LYS A 1010 -22.35 66.07 52.15
N THR A 1011 -21.09 66.19 52.58
CA THR A 1011 -20.65 67.23 53.53
C THR A 1011 -19.96 68.44 52.89
N LYS A 1012 -19.63 68.39 51.58
CA LYS A 1012 -18.90 69.44 50.82
C LYS A 1012 -17.58 69.90 51.44
N THR A 1013 -17.06 69.17 52.43
CA THR A 1013 -15.78 69.42 53.09
C THR A 1013 -14.93 68.15 52.97
N PRO A 1014 -13.75 68.21 52.31
CA PRO A 1014 -12.88 67.06 52.19
C PRO A 1014 -12.32 66.66 53.56
N ALA A 1015 -12.23 65.36 53.83
CA ALA A 1015 -11.64 64.85 55.06
C ALA A 1015 -10.12 65.14 55.07
N PRO A 1016 -9.50 65.37 56.25
CA PRO A 1016 -8.05 65.53 56.34
C PRO A 1016 -7.31 64.36 55.71
N LEU A 1017 -6.25 64.64 54.94
CA LEU A 1017 -5.43 63.62 54.25
C LEU A 1017 -4.91 62.55 55.23
N GLU A 1018 -4.54 62.96 56.43
CA GLU A 1018 -4.05 62.08 57.51
C GLU A 1018 -5.10 61.06 57.98
N GLU A 1019 -6.39 61.40 57.94
CA GLU A 1019 -7.44 60.45 58.31
C GLU A 1019 -7.56 59.32 57.27
N LYS A 1020 -7.52 59.68 55.98
CA LYS A 1020 -7.53 58.71 54.87
C LYS A 1020 -6.29 57.81 54.88
N LYS A 1021 -5.12 58.39 55.15
CA LYS A 1021 -3.85 57.68 55.27
C LYS A 1021 -3.85 56.71 56.44
N GLY A 1022 -4.35 57.15 57.61
CA GLY A 1022 -4.46 56.33 58.82
C GLY A 1022 -5.33 55.09 58.62
N GLY A 1023 -6.49 55.22 57.97
CA GLY A 1023 -7.37 54.06 57.74
C GLY A 1023 -6.81 53.05 56.73
N ILE A 1024 -6.09 53.51 55.69
CA ILE A 1024 -5.41 52.59 54.76
C ILE A 1024 -4.27 51.84 55.49
N GLN A 1025 -3.51 52.55 56.34
CA GLN A 1025 -2.44 51.93 57.13
C GLN A 1025 -2.98 50.92 58.15
N GLU A 1026 -4.15 51.16 58.74
CA GLU A 1026 -4.81 50.20 59.65
C GLU A 1026 -5.21 48.90 58.92
N ILE A 1027 -5.70 49.01 57.68
CA ILE A 1027 -6.01 47.84 56.84
C ILE A 1027 -4.73 47.07 56.49
N LEU A 1028 -3.67 47.77 56.06
CA LEU A 1028 -2.40 47.14 55.72
C LEU A 1028 -1.69 46.53 56.94
N ALA A 1029 -1.87 47.09 58.14
CA ALA A 1029 -1.28 46.57 59.38
C ALA A 1029 -1.74 45.14 59.74
N GLN A 1030 -2.85 44.66 59.15
CA GLN A 1030 -3.28 43.26 59.25
C GLN A 1030 -2.27 42.29 58.63
N GLU A 1031 -1.49 42.74 57.63
CA GLU A 1031 -0.46 41.97 56.94
C GLU A 1031 0.91 42.68 57.02
N PRO A 1032 1.71 42.44 58.08
CA PRO A 1032 2.92 43.21 58.36
C PRO A 1032 3.94 43.25 57.22
N SER A 1033 4.15 42.12 56.54
CA SER A 1033 5.11 42.03 55.43
C SER A 1033 4.69 42.83 54.19
N HIS A 1034 3.38 42.89 53.93
CA HIS A 1034 2.81 43.71 52.87
C HIS A 1034 2.83 45.19 53.24
N ASN A 1035 2.52 45.53 54.50
CA ASN A 1035 2.57 46.90 55.01
C ASN A 1035 3.97 47.51 54.89
N ILE A 1036 5.00 46.81 55.37
CA ILE A 1036 6.38 47.32 55.33
C ILE A 1036 6.87 47.45 53.89
N SER A 1037 6.54 46.49 53.02
CA SER A 1037 6.86 46.56 51.58
C SER A 1037 6.20 47.77 50.91
N PHE A 1038 4.94 48.05 51.25
CA PHE A 1038 4.22 49.23 50.76
C PHE A 1038 4.84 50.55 51.25
N ILE A 1039 5.20 50.61 52.53
CA ILE A 1039 5.88 51.78 53.12
C ILE A 1039 7.25 52.00 52.49
N LEU A 1040 8.03 50.94 52.24
CA LEU A 1040 9.35 51.05 51.59
C LEU A 1040 9.24 51.68 50.20
N ILE A 1041 8.30 51.21 49.38
CA ILE A 1041 8.09 51.73 48.03
C ILE A 1041 7.58 53.18 48.06
N THR A 1042 6.52 53.45 48.84
CA THR A 1042 5.96 54.81 48.91
C THR A 1042 6.95 55.83 49.48
N SER A 1043 7.77 55.45 50.46
CA SER A 1043 8.81 56.32 51.03
C SER A 1043 9.93 56.61 50.02
N MET A 1044 10.38 55.59 49.28
CA MET A 1044 11.41 55.74 48.24
C MET A 1044 10.91 56.65 47.10
N VAL A 1045 9.69 56.43 46.62
CA VAL A 1045 9.06 57.28 45.60
C VAL A 1045 8.89 58.71 46.10
N GLN A 1046 8.48 58.90 47.35
CA GLN A 1046 8.36 60.23 47.95
C GLN A 1046 9.72 60.96 48.03
N ARG A 1047 10.80 60.25 48.40
CA ARG A 1047 12.16 60.82 48.43
C ARG A 1047 12.68 61.18 47.04
N ILE A 1048 12.50 60.30 46.06
CA ILE A 1048 12.85 60.58 44.65
C ILE A 1048 12.05 61.78 44.12
N THR A 1049 10.75 61.83 44.40
CA THR A 1049 9.89 62.94 43.98
C THR A 1049 10.32 64.26 44.61
N ALA A 1050 10.73 64.25 45.88
CA ALA A 1050 11.26 65.43 46.55
C ALA A 1050 12.59 65.90 45.94
N GLU A 1051 13.50 64.98 45.62
CA GLU A 1051 14.78 65.27 44.98
C GLU A 1051 14.57 65.93 43.61
N ILE A 1052 13.67 65.38 42.79
CA ILE A 1052 13.33 65.91 41.47
C ILE A 1052 12.66 67.29 41.58
N ALA A 1053 11.77 67.47 42.57
CA ALA A 1053 11.10 68.75 42.79
C ALA A 1053 12.08 69.85 43.22
N GLU A 1054 13.07 69.51 44.05
CA GLU A 1054 14.15 70.41 44.46
C GLU A 1054 15.06 70.77 43.29
N ALA A 1055 15.49 69.78 42.49
CA ALA A 1055 16.27 70.01 41.27
C ALA A 1055 15.52 70.94 40.29
N SER A 1056 14.23 70.68 40.06
CA SER A 1056 13.36 71.49 39.19
C SER A 1056 13.18 72.93 39.70
N TYR A 1057 13.16 73.12 41.03
CA TYR A 1057 13.11 74.45 41.65
C TYR A 1057 14.43 75.21 41.48
N ASN A 1058 15.55 74.55 41.72
CA ASN A 1058 16.90 75.12 41.57
C ASN A 1058 17.18 75.54 40.13
N GLU A 1059 16.73 74.74 39.15
CA GLU A 1059 16.83 75.07 37.72
C GLU A 1059 16.02 76.33 37.37
N ARG A 1060 14.78 76.44 37.85
CA ARG A 1060 13.94 77.64 37.67
C ARG A 1060 14.54 78.88 38.32
N ALA A 1061 15.05 78.75 39.54
CA ALA A 1061 15.72 79.84 40.25
C ALA A 1061 17.01 80.29 39.52
N SER A 1062 17.77 79.36 38.94
CA SER A 1062 18.92 79.65 38.07
C SER A 1062 18.51 80.44 36.81
N LEU A 1063 17.44 80.02 36.13
CA LEU A 1063 16.88 80.68 34.94
C LEU A 1063 16.37 82.10 35.24
N GLU A 1064 15.70 82.31 36.38
CA GLU A 1064 15.25 83.63 36.84
C GLU A 1064 16.42 84.56 37.25
N SER A 1065 17.50 84.01 37.82
CA SER A 1065 18.71 84.79 38.13
C SER A 1065 19.50 85.21 36.88
N ARG A 1066 19.40 84.43 35.78
CA ARG A 1066 20.03 84.73 34.48
C ARG A 1066 19.26 85.81 33.70
N THR A 1067 17.94 85.88 33.83
CA THR A 1067 17.10 86.87 33.12
C THR A 1067 17.12 88.27 33.77
N SER A 1068 17.35 88.37 35.08
CA SER A 1068 17.42 89.64 35.82
C SER A 1068 18.72 90.45 35.64
N ARG A 1069 19.78 89.86 35.07
CA ARG A 1069 21.06 90.55 34.78
C ARG A 1069 21.09 91.34 33.46
N VAL A 1070 20.02 91.32 32.67
CA VAL A 1070 19.92 92.04 31.38
C VAL A 1070 18.73 92.98 31.39
N SER A 1071 18.81 94.09 32.12
CA SER A 1071 17.94 95.25 31.82
C SER A 1071 18.57 96.59 32.21
N SER A 1072 18.89 97.40 31.20
CA SER A 1072 18.94 98.87 31.28
C SER A 1072 18.03 99.43 30.18
N PRO A 1073 17.28 100.53 30.40
CA PRO A 1073 16.27 101.05 29.46
C PRO A 1073 16.93 101.99 28.41
N PRO A 1074 16.37 102.21 27.20
CA PRO A 1074 15.31 103.23 27.05
C PRO A 1074 14.36 103.18 25.81
N THR A 1075 13.28 103.98 25.90
CA THR A 1075 12.63 104.87 24.88
C THR A 1075 11.95 104.33 23.60
N SER A 1076 10.60 104.27 23.64
CA SER A 1076 9.57 105.02 22.84
C SER A 1076 9.77 105.39 21.34
N PRO A 1077 8.71 105.71 20.57
CA PRO A 1077 7.59 104.87 20.11
C PRO A 1077 7.36 105.00 18.59
N ARG A 1078 6.74 104.02 17.89
CA ARG A 1078 6.03 104.31 16.63
C ARG A 1078 4.97 103.29 16.22
N LYS A 1079 3.91 103.86 15.66
CA LYS A 1079 2.55 103.36 15.39
C LYS A 1079 2.43 102.57 14.08
N GLY A 1080 1.37 101.75 14.00
CA GLY A 1080 0.70 101.34 12.75
C GLY A 1080 0.19 99.89 12.83
N ALA A 1081 -0.90 99.58 13.55
CA ALA A 1081 -2.30 99.60 13.11
C ALA A 1081 -2.66 98.59 12.00
N SER A 1082 -3.37 97.51 12.34
CA SER A 1082 -4.79 97.31 11.92
C SER A 1082 -5.42 95.99 12.44
N ALA A 1083 -6.64 96.16 12.96
CA ALA A 1083 -7.83 95.27 12.93
C ALA A 1083 -7.93 93.98 13.78
N PHE A 1084 -8.44 94.20 15.00
CA PHE A 1084 -9.45 93.46 15.77
C PHE A 1084 -10.18 92.23 15.17
N LYS A 1085 -10.26 91.15 15.97
CA LYS A 1085 -11.53 90.51 16.35
C LYS A 1085 -11.43 89.85 17.74
N ARG A 1086 -12.32 90.24 18.66
CA ARG A 1086 -12.51 89.67 20.02
C ARG A 1086 -13.28 88.35 19.93
N VAL A 1087 -12.91 87.31 20.68
CA VAL A 1087 -13.86 86.36 21.34
C VAL A 1087 -13.25 85.78 22.62
N ALA A 1088 -13.99 85.95 23.72
CA ALA A 1088 -14.12 85.19 24.97
C ALA A 1088 -12.90 84.48 25.61
N THR A 1089 -12.48 85.07 26.73
CA THR A 1089 -11.96 84.42 27.94
C THR A 1089 -12.79 83.19 28.36
N PHE A 1090 -12.19 82.00 28.25
CA PHE A 1090 -12.46 80.90 29.17
C PHE A 1090 -11.31 80.83 30.17
N GLY A 1091 -11.65 80.79 31.46
CA GLY A 1091 -10.70 80.82 32.57
C GLY A 1091 -9.64 79.74 32.43
N ARG A 1092 -8.39 80.16 32.27
CA ARG A 1092 -7.22 79.31 32.44
C ARG A 1092 -7.13 79.01 33.94
N VAL A 1093 -7.51 77.80 34.34
CA VAL A 1093 -7.19 77.25 35.65
C VAL A 1093 -5.66 77.36 35.81
N PRO A 1094 -5.13 77.88 36.93
CA PRO A 1094 -3.69 77.95 37.12
C PRO A 1094 -3.11 76.53 37.03
N ALA A 1095 -2.03 76.36 36.26
CA ALA A 1095 -1.34 75.08 36.16
C ALA A 1095 -0.85 74.66 37.55
N ALA A 1096 -1.14 73.41 37.93
CA ALA A 1096 -0.67 72.80 39.17
C ALA A 1096 0.87 72.90 39.27
N PRO A 1097 1.45 73.09 40.48
CA PRO A 1097 2.90 73.06 40.70
C PRO A 1097 3.52 71.79 40.11
N VAL A 1098 4.77 71.87 39.61
CA VAL A 1098 5.49 70.71 39.02
C VAL A 1098 5.57 69.52 39.96
N ALA A 1099 5.65 69.78 41.26
CA ALA A 1099 5.60 68.75 42.30
C ALA A 1099 4.31 67.92 42.23
N GLU A 1100 3.14 68.55 42.10
CA GLU A 1100 1.85 67.85 42.03
C GLU A 1100 1.72 67.01 40.73
N GLN A 1101 2.29 67.49 39.62
CA GLN A 1101 2.31 66.74 38.35
C GLN A 1101 3.20 65.50 38.44
N THR A 1102 4.36 65.63 39.09
CA THR A 1102 5.33 64.54 39.32
C THR A 1102 4.75 63.48 40.25
N GLU A 1103 4.20 63.90 41.41
CA GLU A 1103 3.53 63.02 42.37
C GLU A 1103 2.39 62.22 41.71
N SER A 1104 1.58 62.89 40.90
CA SER A 1104 0.44 62.26 40.21
C SER A 1104 0.88 61.28 39.11
N ALA A 1105 2.00 61.55 38.44
CA ALA A 1105 2.57 60.65 37.43
C ALA A 1105 3.24 59.42 38.08
N MET A 1106 4.01 59.63 39.16
CA MET A 1106 4.60 58.56 39.97
C MET A 1106 3.52 57.64 40.56
N ALA A 1107 2.44 58.21 41.10
CA ALA A 1107 1.29 57.45 41.60
C ALA A 1107 0.68 56.55 40.52
N ARG A 1108 0.57 57.05 39.29
CA ARG A 1108 0.05 56.27 38.15
C ARG A 1108 0.99 55.11 37.78
N CYS A 1109 2.30 55.35 37.75
CA CYS A 1109 3.30 54.32 37.43
C CYS A 1109 3.25 53.15 38.44
N PHE A 1110 3.19 53.46 39.75
CA PHE A 1110 3.21 52.44 40.79
C PHE A 1110 1.85 51.80 41.07
N ALA A 1111 0.74 52.46 40.78
CA ALA A 1111 -0.60 51.95 41.05
C ALA A 1111 -0.89 50.57 40.43
N GLU A 1112 -0.47 50.34 39.17
CA GLU A 1112 -0.71 49.08 38.47
C GLU A 1112 0.21 47.94 38.97
N VAL A 1113 1.45 48.27 39.32
CA VAL A 1113 2.46 47.26 39.68
C VAL A 1113 2.44 46.91 41.17
N VAL A 1114 2.00 47.82 42.05
CA VAL A 1114 1.90 47.61 43.50
C VAL A 1114 0.55 46.98 43.88
N ILE A 1115 -0.54 47.34 43.21
CA ILE A 1115 -1.92 46.97 43.61
C ILE A 1115 -2.53 45.94 42.65
N ARG A 1116 -2.80 44.74 43.15
CA ARG A 1116 -3.66 43.76 42.45
C ARG A 1116 -5.10 43.99 42.84
N ALA A 1117 -5.99 44.08 41.85
CA ALA A 1117 -7.43 44.06 42.07
C ALA A 1117 -8.04 42.89 41.31
N PRO A 1118 -9.17 42.34 41.79
CA PRO A 1118 -9.86 41.25 41.10
C PRO A 1118 -10.28 41.71 39.69
N VAL A 1119 -10.01 40.87 38.69
CA VAL A 1119 -10.45 41.10 37.31
C VAL A 1119 -11.98 41.01 37.28
N ALA A 1120 -12.66 42.07 36.84
CA ALA A 1120 -14.11 42.05 36.70
C ALA A 1120 -14.49 41.02 35.62
N ALA A 1121 -15.06 39.89 36.04
CA ALA A 1121 -15.60 38.89 35.13
C ALA A 1121 -16.86 39.45 34.45
N GLY A 1122 -16.77 39.85 33.18
CA GLY A 1122 -17.96 40.16 32.38
C GLY A 1122 -17.72 41.02 31.14
N GLY A 1123 -17.74 40.38 29.97
CA GLY A 1123 -17.69 41.02 28.65
C GLY A 1123 -18.97 41.76 28.28
N GLY A 1124 -19.18 42.94 28.84
CA GLY A 1124 -20.19 43.90 28.39
C GLY A 1124 -19.61 45.31 28.36
N GLY A 1125 -20.00 46.13 27.37
CA GLY A 1125 -19.47 47.48 27.08
C GLY A 1125 -19.52 48.54 28.20
N GLY A 1126 -19.84 48.17 29.45
CA GLY A 1126 -19.61 48.96 30.66
C GLY A 1126 -18.22 48.76 31.30
N GLY A 1127 -17.42 47.78 30.82
CA GLY A 1127 -16.12 47.40 31.38
C GLY A 1127 -15.05 48.48 31.33
N GLU A 1128 -14.99 49.32 30.29
CA GLU A 1128 -13.99 50.39 30.19
C GLU A 1128 -14.20 51.50 31.21
N LYS A 1129 -15.47 51.87 31.49
CA LYS A 1129 -15.79 52.85 32.53
C LYS A 1129 -15.48 52.29 33.92
N ALA A 1130 -15.78 51.02 34.16
CA ALA A 1130 -15.45 50.36 35.43
C ALA A 1130 -13.92 50.23 35.63
N LYS A 1131 -13.18 49.87 34.56
CA LYS A 1131 -11.72 49.83 34.55
C LYS A 1131 -11.11 51.22 34.80
N GLY A 1132 -11.61 52.27 34.13
CA GLY A 1132 -11.15 53.63 34.34
C GLY A 1132 -11.41 54.16 35.76
N ILE A 1133 -12.52 53.77 36.40
CA ILE A 1133 -12.79 54.10 37.81
C ILE A 1133 -11.83 53.35 38.74
N LEU A 1134 -11.60 52.06 38.48
CA LEU A 1134 -10.67 51.25 39.25
C LEU A 1134 -9.23 51.78 39.16
N ASP A 1135 -8.75 52.09 37.96
CA ASP A 1135 -7.41 52.62 37.73
C ASP A 1135 -7.23 53.99 38.38
N ARG A 1136 -8.27 54.84 38.33
CA ARG A 1136 -8.29 56.11 39.07
C ARG A 1136 -8.17 55.89 40.57
N ARG A 1137 -8.94 54.98 41.17
CA ARG A 1137 -8.89 54.73 42.61
C ARG A 1137 -7.56 54.12 43.07
N ARG A 1138 -6.98 53.22 42.28
CA ARG A 1138 -5.63 52.69 42.57
C ARG A 1138 -4.59 53.79 42.58
N LYS A 1139 -4.65 54.68 41.59
CA LYS A 1139 -3.81 55.87 41.54
C LYS A 1139 -4.04 56.76 42.76
N ASP A 1140 -5.29 57.08 43.09
CA ASP A 1140 -5.64 57.94 44.23
C ASP A 1140 -5.13 57.33 45.55
N CYS A 1141 -5.17 55.99 45.70
CA CYS A 1141 -4.62 55.29 46.85
C CYS A 1141 -3.11 55.52 47.03
N ILE A 1142 -2.31 55.41 45.96
CA ILE A 1142 -0.87 55.72 46.03
C ILE A 1142 -0.63 57.22 46.23
N GLU A 1143 -1.40 58.07 45.54
CA GLU A 1143 -1.27 59.53 45.58
C GLU A 1143 -1.45 60.09 47.01
N ILE A 1144 -2.34 59.50 47.82
CA ILE A 1144 -2.52 59.84 49.25
C ILE A 1144 -1.22 59.74 50.05
N PHE A 1145 -0.33 58.80 49.71
CA PHE A 1145 0.94 58.59 50.41
C PHE A 1145 2.10 59.44 49.85
N LEU A 1146 1.94 60.03 48.65
CA LEU A 1146 2.99 60.85 48.03
C LEU A 1146 2.86 62.34 48.35
N ARG A 1147 1.63 62.86 48.52
CA ARG A 1147 1.36 64.28 48.81
C ARG A 1147 1.96 64.73 50.15
N ARG A 1148 2.64 65.89 50.17
CA ARG A 1148 3.17 66.53 51.41
C ARG A 1148 2.10 67.37 52.13
N GLU A 1149 2.15 67.41 53.46
CA GLU A 1149 1.28 68.30 54.27
C GLU A 1149 1.55 69.78 53.94
N GLY A 1150 0.53 70.51 53.51
CA GLY A 1150 0.57 71.97 53.30
C GLY A 1150 0.55 72.47 51.85
N GLY A 1151 0.32 71.58 50.86
CA GLY A 1151 0.10 71.92 49.45
C GLY A 1151 -1.36 72.17 49.07
#